data_AF-A0A1I7U1A3-F1
#
_entry.id   AF-A0A1I7U1A3-F1
#
_cell.length_a   1.000
_cell.length_b   1.000
_cell.length_c   1.000
_cell.angle_alpha   90.00
_cell.angle_beta   90.00
_cell.angle_gamma   90.00
#
_symmetry.space_group_name_H-M   'P 1'
#
loop_
_entity.id
_entity.type
_entity.pdbx_description
1 polymer ?
#
loop_
_entity_poly.entity_id
_entity_poly.type
_entity_poly.pdbx_seq_one_letter_code
_entity_poly.pdbx_strand_id
1 'polypeptide(L)'
;MRLAFLFLIYLSLANACPKECRCVDLDAHCDGKNLTSIPSSLPIATTNLYFSNNFLPSLTRSHFRHLPNLQFLDLTNCSIRHIEESLLDSIPGIKHINLSWNKIRTVPKLSTAPNALVILNLNHNEISSLDDDITLESLTCVTPEYSKTDDGMYKMSCPNNEMETFHYEPIFLENNKVARHTAHFARDKDGSLLSNGKFTRDYKCAFYRQKQSSLKMQEKSHQTTVTESMTTPTEEASTAMSSTMETTTTTTMEPMTTTNYEDPMVPTTTEMTEEENELMFVHKQSDTSSRDGETLELMCEATGEPNPIISWVFGDQTLMESRKHKFMKNGAVLRIFPFLNTDAGEYKCVASSGEKTITHMFTVSLKESEQPVIVDAPIDTNATIGQQVTLRCYAKGFPAPDIAWLFEGTRIPRRNTRYTISDNNFELTIEKVTRHDSGVFTCQAVNSVGSAVATANLLVGAELTEKVDKLLDDKTIEKIAKEAKQKVEKALSSTKDQRKMDKIESPHDLKKLFKFAINLKKVDLGKAREIYEESIRLVQMHIDNGLAFEAKMISPNVSYEAVLPVSYVQTLMEKSGCQTGQFAESCDDYCFFSKYRSYDGQCNNQERPWWGVSEMAFMRLLPPRYENGFNTPVGWEKGKLYNGYQVPNARKVSRVLIGTDETTPHTHLSAMTMQWGQFIDHDLTLTAPALTRHSYKEGAFCNRTCENADPCFNIQLESDDPKLHTGLYQKHPCMEFERNGAACGSGETSPIFQRVTYRDQLNLLTSYLDASGIYGNSEEQALELRDLYSDHGLLRFDIVSGANKPYMPFEKDSDMDCRRNYSRENPIKCFLAGDVRANEQLGLMSMHTIFLREHNRIASKLLEVNENWDGETIFQETRKIIGAILQHVTYNDWLPKILGKATYDTIIGEYKGYNPDTNPTIANEFATAALRFAHTLINTHLFRFDKDFKETKEGHLPLHNAFFAPERLVSEGGVDPLLRGLFAAPIKMPRPDQVLNKELTEKLFNRYHEVALDLAALNIQRGRDHGLPTWTEYRKFCNLTVPKTWSDMKSIIQNDSVIIKLQSLYGVPENIDLWVGGVTEKRTADALMGPTLACIIADQFKRLRDGDRFWYENEEMFSKAQLRQIKKVTLSKIICTNGDDIDRIQRDVFVYHGNSTQFYETCDSLPEINLNMWTTCCDAMCSSSSNLARNAIGGDEKVKRRKKRHHPKKSCHDNGERRKSGDRWNHSNDMCVECMCEDGEVWCKTKDYCKNRSKFD
;
A
#
# COMPACT_ATOMS: atom_id res chain seq x y z
N MET A 1 -18.15 -24.11 51.72
CA MET A 1 -19.35 -23.57 51.05
C MET A 1 -19.28 -22.05 50.83
N ARG A 2 -19.38 -21.16 51.84
CA ARG A 2 -19.57 -19.70 51.59
C ARG A 2 -18.52 -19.02 50.68
N LEU A 3 -17.24 -19.40 50.70
CA LEU A 3 -16.25 -18.82 49.77
C LEU A 3 -16.41 -19.28 48.32
N ALA A 4 -16.77 -20.55 48.06
CA ALA A 4 -16.98 -21.05 46.71
C ALA A 4 -18.16 -20.33 46.01
N PHE A 5 -19.18 -19.97 46.78
CA PHE A 5 -20.33 -19.21 46.29
C PHE A 5 -19.95 -17.76 45.91
N LEU A 6 -19.00 -17.14 46.64
CA LEU A 6 -18.47 -15.82 46.29
C LEU A 6 -17.61 -15.86 45.01
N PHE A 7 -16.83 -16.92 44.81
CA PHE A 7 -15.94 -17.04 43.64
C PHE A 7 -16.73 -17.28 42.34
N LEU A 8 -17.79 -18.10 42.38
CA LEU A 8 -18.68 -18.33 41.24
C LEU A 8 -19.49 -17.08 40.85
N ILE A 9 -19.92 -16.27 41.82
CA ILE A 9 -20.55 -14.96 41.54
C ILE A 9 -19.57 -14.04 40.80
N TYR A 10 -18.29 -14.01 41.22
CA TYR A 10 -17.25 -13.18 40.61
C TYR A 10 -17.03 -13.51 39.12
N LEU A 11 -17.00 -14.80 38.76
CA LEU A 11 -16.85 -15.26 37.37
C LEU A 11 -18.10 -15.00 36.51
N SER A 12 -19.31 -15.00 37.09
CA SER A 12 -20.55 -14.69 36.35
C SER A 12 -20.74 -13.20 35.99
N LEU A 13 -20.03 -12.30 36.67
CA LEU A 13 -20.17 -10.84 36.50
C LEU A 13 -19.04 -10.20 35.68
N ALA A 14 -17.94 -10.92 35.43
CA ALA A 14 -16.72 -10.37 34.82
C ALA A 14 -16.84 -9.94 33.35
N ASN A 15 -17.94 -10.25 32.65
CA ASN A 15 -18.22 -9.89 31.25
C ASN A 15 -19.62 -9.28 31.04
N ALA A 16 -20.31 -8.84 32.10
CA ALA A 16 -21.65 -8.28 32.02
C ALA A 16 -21.62 -6.74 31.97
N CYS A 17 -21.67 -6.17 30.76
CA CYS A 17 -21.80 -4.72 30.58
C CYS A 17 -23.02 -4.16 31.37
N PRO A 18 -22.91 -3.01 32.07
CA PRO A 18 -24.04 -2.39 32.77
C PRO A 18 -25.21 -2.13 31.82
N LYS A 19 -26.45 -2.34 32.28
CA LYS A 19 -27.67 -2.15 31.45
C LYS A 19 -27.88 -0.71 31.00
N GLU A 20 -27.27 0.21 31.73
CA GLU A 20 -27.31 1.65 31.55
C GLU A 20 -26.35 2.08 30.41
N CYS A 21 -25.32 1.28 30.15
CA CYS A 21 -24.25 1.52 29.18
C CYS A 21 -24.34 0.59 27.96
N ARG A 22 -23.51 0.85 26.95
CA ARG A 22 -23.23 -0.08 25.84
C ARG A 22 -21.72 -0.27 25.75
N CYS A 23 -21.28 -1.51 25.85
CA CYS A 23 -19.88 -1.89 25.69
C CYS A 23 -19.67 -2.55 24.33
N VAL A 24 -18.58 -2.23 23.64
CA VAL A 24 -18.15 -2.85 22.38
C VAL A 24 -16.64 -2.99 22.44
N ASP A 25 -16.14 -4.21 22.31
CA ASP A 25 -14.72 -4.57 22.47
C ASP A 25 -14.11 -4.03 23.78
N LEU A 26 -13.31 -2.96 23.73
CA LEU A 26 -12.68 -2.34 24.91
C LEU A 26 -13.32 -0.99 25.29
N ASP A 27 -14.36 -0.55 24.58
CA ASP A 27 -15.01 0.74 24.75
C ASP A 27 -16.31 0.60 25.54
N ALA A 28 -16.58 1.55 26.43
CA ALA A 28 -17.81 1.64 27.20
C ALA A 28 -18.49 3.02 27.04
N HIS A 29 -19.70 3.03 26.50
CA HIS A 29 -20.51 4.23 26.30
C HIS A 29 -21.65 4.29 27.32
N CYS A 30 -21.60 5.26 28.21
CA CYS A 30 -22.53 5.50 29.32
C CYS A 30 -23.12 6.93 29.26
N ASP A 31 -23.07 7.58 28.11
CA ASP A 31 -23.41 8.99 27.92
C ASP A 31 -24.91 9.29 27.99
N GLY A 32 -25.27 10.42 28.60
CA GLY A 32 -26.63 10.94 28.63
C GLY A 32 -27.63 10.08 29.42
N LYS A 33 -27.17 9.43 30.50
CA LYS A 33 -27.93 8.43 31.26
C LYS A 33 -28.44 8.91 32.62
N ASN A 34 -28.17 10.16 32.99
CA ASN A 34 -28.44 10.74 34.32
C ASN A 34 -27.81 9.93 35.48
N LEU A 35 -26.68 9.26 35.23
CA LEU A 35 -25.98 8.45 36.23
C LEU A 35 -25.28 9.33 37.27
N THR A 36 -25.35 8.93 38.54
CA THR A 36 -24.73 9.65 39.67
C THR A 36 -23.37 9.08 40.11
N SER A 37 -22.92 8.00 39.46
CA SER A 37 -21.69 7.27 39.76
C SER A 37 -21.30 6.41 38.55
N ILE A 38 -20.00 6.22 38.32
CA ILE A 38 -19.51 5.28 37.30
C ILE A 38 -19.89 3.84 37.72
N PRO A 39 -20.60 3.04 36.89
CA PRO A 39 -21.06 1.70 37.27
C PRO A 39 -19.90 0.75 37.55
N SER A 40 -19.83 0.23 38.79
CA SER A 40 -18.76 -0.68 39.24
C SER A 40 -18.78 -2.09 38.61
N SER A 41 -19.68 -2.34 37.67
CA SER A 41 -19.76 -3.56 36.86
C SER A 41 -19.33 -3.33 35.40
N LEU A 42 -18.64 -2.22 35.10
CA LEU A 42 -17.94 -2.06 33.83
C LEU A 42 -16.84 -3.12 33.68
N PRO A 43 -16.58 -3.65 32.47
CA PRO A 43 -15.55 -4.66 32.25
C PRO A 43 -14.15 -4.18 32.66
N ILE A 44 -13.39 -5.03 33.37
CA ILE A 44 -12.00 -4.73 33.82
C ILE A 44 -11.06 -4.44 32.63
N ALA A 45 -11.39 -4.95 31.44
CA ALA A 45 -10.65 -4.74 30.20
C ALA A 45 -10.93 -3.39 29.51
N THR A 46 -11.90 -2.59 29.96
CA THR A 46 -12.26 -1.32 29.30
C THR A 46 -11.09 -0.34 29.28
N THR A 47 -10.70 0.08 28.07
CA THR A 47 -9.64 1.07 27.84
C THR A 47 -10.21 2.48 27.62
N ASN A 48 -11.42 2.61 27.09
CA ASN A 48 -12.03 3.89 26.76
C ASN A 48 -13.42 4.01 27.39
N LEU A 49 -13.64 5.02 28.24
CA LEU A 49 -14.92 5.26 28.93
C LEU A 49 -15.51 6.60 28.54
N TYR A 50 -16.66 6.58 27.90
CA TYR A 50 -17.47 7.74 27.56
C TYR A 50 -18.62 7.85 28.58
N PHE A 51 -18.62 8.93 29.37
CA PHE A 51 -19.54 9.12 30.50
C PHE A 51 -20.16 10.54 30.51
N SER A 52 -20.19 11.22 29.37
CA SER A 52 -20.65 12.60 29.27
C SER A 52 -22.14 12.78 29.62
N ASN A 53 -22.54 14.00 29.99
CA ASN A 53 -23.94 14.38 30.25
C ASN A 53 -24.61 13.53 31.35
N ASN A 54 -23.89 13.32 32.46
CA ASN A 54 -24.34 12.64 33.67
C ASN A 54 -24.25 13.59 34.89
N PHE A 55 -24.33 13.11 36.14
CA PHE A 55 -24.25 13.97 37.34
C PHE A 55 -23.28 13.42 38.39
N LEU A 56 -22.00 13.76 38.25
CA LEU A 56 -20.92 13.30 39.11
C LEU A 56 -20.29 14.48 39.86
N PRO A 57 -20.85 14.96 40.99
CA PRO A 57 -20.45 16.24 41.60
C PRO A 57 -19.02 16.28 42.17
N SER A 58 -18.39 15.13 42.39
CA SER A 58 -16.98 14.99 42.79
C SER A 58 -16.34 13.77 42.12
N LEU A 59 -15.02 13.82 41.94
CA LEU A 59 -14.24 12.77 41.29
C LEU A 59 -13.19 12.19 42.24
N THR A 60 -13.27 10.89 42.53
CA THR A 60 -12.47 10.20 43.58
C THR A 60 -11.89 8.88 43.06
N ARG A 61 -10.80 8.40 43.68
CA ARG A 61 -10.08 7.16 43.28
C ARG A 61 -11.00 5.93 43.26
N SER A 62 -12.01 5.92 44.12
CA SER A 62 -13.03 4.86 44.18
C SER A 62 -13.76 4.64 42.86
N HIS A 63 -13.93 5.67 42.02
CA HIS A 63 -14.65 5.57 40.75
C HIS A 63 -13.89 4.77 39.68
N PHE A 64 -12.57 4.67 39.77
CA PHE A 64 -11.72 4.07 38.71
C PHE A 64 -10.94 2.83 39.17
N ARG A 65 -10.93 2.52 40.47
CA ARG A 65 -10.19 1.38 41.06
C ARG A 65 -10.51 0.01 40.44
N HIS A 66 -11.62 -0.12 39.70
CA HIS A 66 -12.03 -1.35 39.01
C HIS A 66 -11.69 -1.37 37.50
N LEU A 67 -11.12 -0.29 36.95
CA LEU A 67 -10.76 -0.13 35.53
C LEU A 67 -9.25 0.15 35.37
N PRO A 68 -8.38 -0.84 35.66
CA PRO A 68 -6.92 -0.62 35.70
C PRO A 68 -6.29 -0.37 34.33
N ASN A 69 -7.02 -0.60 33.23
CA ASN A 69 -6.52 -0.49 31.85
C ASN A 69 -6.95 0.82 31.14
N LEU A 70 -7.55 1.77 31.87
CA LEU A 70 -8.22 2.93 31.29
C LEU A 70 -7.22 3.95 30.70
N GLN A 71 -7.32 4.23 29.40
CA GLN A 71 -6.46 5.14 28.63
C GLN A 71 -7.21 6.41 28.16
N PHE A 72 -8.53 6.35 27.95
CA PHE A 72 -9.37 7.50 27.59
C PHE A 72 -10.60 7.62 28.50
N LEU A 73 -10.94 8.85 28.89
CA LEU A 73 -12.07 9.17 29.78
C LEU A 73 -12.76 10.48 29.38
N ASP A 74 -14.04 10.41 29.02
CA ASP A 74 -14.89 11.60 28.81
C ASP A 74 -15.91 11.78 29.94
N LEU A 75 -15.83 12.92 30.62
CA LEU A 75 -16.68 13.40 31.71
C LEU A 75 -17.27 14.79 31.41
N THR A 76 -17.45 15.12 30.13
CA THR A 76 -18.04 16.38 29.68
C THR A 76 -19.43 16.59 30.27
N ASN A 77 -19.72 17.80 30.74
CA ASN A 77 -21.04 18.20 31.25
C ASN A 77 -21.56 17.28 32.39
N CYS A 78 -20.71 16.98 33.37
CA CYS A 78 -21.04 16.09 34.50
C CYS A 78 -21.28 16.82 35.84
N SER A 79 -21.29 18.16 35.86
CA SER A 79 -21.41 19.00 37.08
C SER A 79 -20.35 18.77 38.18
N ILE A 80 -19.18 18.21 37.84
CA ILE A 80 -18.05 18.00 38.76
C ILE A 80 -17.59 19.32 39.36
N ARG A 81 -17.38 19.38 40.69
CA ARG A 81 -16.85 20.56 41.40
C ARG A 81 -15.49 20.34 42.07
N HIS A 82 -15.23 19.09 42.48
CA HIS A 82 -14.08 18.70 43.29
C HIS A 82 -13.42 17.45 42.68
N ILE A 83 -12.09 17.44 42.62
CA ILE A 83 -11.30 16.29 42.20
C ILE A 83 -10.37 15.92 43.36
N GLU A 84 -10.30 14.64 43.71
CA GLU A 84 -9.42 14.14 44.77
C GLU A 84 -7.95 14.36 44.42
N GLU A 85 -7.15 14.76 45.41
CA GLU A 85 -5.70 14.90 45.27
C GLU A 85 -5.04 13.54 44.94
N SER A 86 -4.03 13.54 44.06
CA SER A 86 -3.38 12.34 43.50
C SER A 86 -4.36 11.26 42.98
N LEU A 87 -5.53 11.67 42.45
CA LEU A 87 -6.45 10.80 41.72
C LEU A 87 -5.74 10.08 40.54
N LEU A 88 -4.93 10.82 39.79
CA LEU A 88 -4.33 10.35 38.54
C LEU A 88 -3.31 9.22 38.77
N ASP A 89 -2.61 9.23 39.90
CA ASP A 89 -1.72 8.14 40.33
C ASP A 89 -2.46 6.80 40.55
N SER A 90 -3.80 6.81 40.66
CA SER A 90 -4.61 5.60 40.81
C SER A 90 -5.10 4.98 39.50
N ILE A 91 -4.77 5.57 38.34
CA ILE A 91 -5.19 5.10 37.00
C ILE A 91 -3.94 4.94 36.10
N PRO A 92 -3.08 3.94 36.35
CA PRO A 92 -1.80 3.80 35.67
C PRO A 92 -1.99 3.43 34.19
N GLY A 93 -1.89 4.42 33.30
CA GLY A 93 -2.09 4.28 31.86
C GLY A 93 -3.01 5.32 31.23
N ILE A 94 -3.65 6.18 32.04
CA ILE A 94 -4.56 7.22 31.55
C ILE A 94 -3.84 8.27 30.68
N LYS A 95 -4.27 8.42 29.43
CA LYS A 95 -3.66 9.33 28.43
C LYS A 95 -4.54 10.54 28.15
N HIS A 96 -5.86 10.39 28.10
CA HIS A 96 -6.75 11.49 27.74
C HIS A 96 -7.91 11.62 28.72
N ILE A 97 -8.12 12.82 29.26
CA ILE A 97 -9.24 13.14 30.16
C ILE A 97 -9.94 14.41 29.64
N ASN A 98 -11.24 14.30 29.38
CA ASN A 98 -12.11 15.43 29.07
C ASN A 98 -13.04 15.76 30.25
N LEU A 99 -12.88 16.93 30.84
CA LEU A 99 -13.63 17.46 31.98
C LEU A 99 -14.34 18.79 31.63
N SER A 100 -14.58 19.05 30.34
CA SER A 100 -15.21 20.30 29.91
C SER A 100 -16.68 20.44 30.36
N TRP A 101 -17.19 21.66 30.43
CA TRP A 101 -18.57 21.99 30.86
C TRP A 101 -18.92 21.52 32.29
N ASN A 102 -17.95 21.54 33.20
CA ASN A 102 -18.14 21.21 34.61
C ASN A 102 -18.11 22.47 35.50
N LYS A 103 -17.88 22.33 36.81
CA LYS A 103 -17.88 23.42 37.81
C LYS A 103 -16.67 23.33 38.74
N ILE A 104 -15.55 22.82 38.22
CA ILE A 104 -14.29 22.63 38.93
C ILE A 104 -13.68 24.00 39.27
N ARG A 105 -13.21 24.19 40.51
CA ARG A 105 -12.62 25.45 40.99
C ARG A 105 -11.11 25.42 41.22
N THR A 106 -10.56 24.23 41.48
CA THR A 106 -9.14 24.01 41.77
C THR A 106 -8.73 22.69 41.11
N VAL A 107 -7.54 22.66 40.52
CA VAL A 107 -6.99 21.49 39.82
C VAL A 107 -5.96 20.83 40.74
N PRO A 108 -6.06 19.51 41.04
CA PRO A 108 -5.10 18.83 41.91
C PRO A 108 -3.74 18.62 41.24
N LYS A 109 -2.71 18.42 42.07
CA LYS A 109 -1.32 18.23 41.64
C LYS A 109 -1.15 17.07 40.65
N LEU A 110 -0.48 17.34 39.53
CA LEU A 110 -0.06 16.34 38.55
C LEU A 110 1.22 15.65 39.04
N SER A 111 1.39 14.37 38.68
CA SER A 111 2.48 13.50 39.15
C SER A 111 3.55 13.29 38.08
N THR A 112 4.79 13.04 38.50
CA THR A 112 5.99 12.93 37.65
C THR A 112 6.28 11.51 37.13
N ALA A 113 5.34 10.57 37.26
CA ALA A 113 5.51 9.21 36.77
C ALA A 113 5.58 9.14 35.22
N PRO A 114 6.41 8.25 34.63
CA PRO A 114 6.76 8.30 33.20
C PRO A 114 5.65 7.92 32.21
N ASN A 115 4.48 7.50 32.68
CA ASN A 115 3.28 7.29 31.84
C ASN A 115 2.40 8.55 31.87
N ALA A 116 2.93 9.66 31.37
CA ALA A 116 2.31 10.98 31.51
C ALA A 116 0.95 11.10 30.79
N LEU A 117 0.01 11.80 31.44
CA LEU A 117 -1.27 12.18 30.85
C LEU A 117 -1.02 13.07 29.62
N VAL A 118 -1.48 12.62 28.46
CA VAL A 118 -1.27 13.24 27.14
C VAL A 118 -2.13 14.50 26.99
N ILE A 119 -3.44 14.43 27.26
CA ILE A 119 -4.36 15.59 27.14
C ILE A 119 -5.31 15.69 28.35
N LEU A 120 -5.47 16.92 28.85
CA LEU A 120 -6.45 17.30 29.88
C LEU A 120 -7.29 18.50 29.40
N ASN A 121 -8.57 18.28 29.09
CA ASN A 121 -9.49 19.36 28.67
C ASN A 121 -10.34 19.84 29.86
N LEU A 122 -10.26 21.13 30.19
CA LEU A 122 -10.97 21.78 31.31
C LEU A 122 -11.89 22.94 30.87
N ASN A 123 -12.16 23.11 29.57
CA ASN A 123 -12.94 24.24 29.04
C ASN A 123 -14.31 24.37 29.74
N HIS A 124 -14.79 25.60 29.96
CA HIS A 124 -16.07 25.88 30.62
C HIS A 124 -16.17 25.28 32.05
N ASN A 125 -15.30 25.76 32.95
CA ASN A 125 -15.28 25.43 34.38
C ASN A 125 -15.18 26.72 35.25
N GLU A 126 -15.29 26.60 36.57
CA GLU A 126 -15.27 27.71 37.54
C GLU A 126 -13.87 27.97 38.16
N ILE A 127 -12.78 27.69 37.42
CA ILE A 127 -11.40 27.66 37.99
C ILE A 127 -11.02 29.02 38.58
N SER A 128 -10.67 29.02 39.87
CA SER A 128 -10.39 30.22 40.68
C SER A 128 -8.98 30.27 41.26
N SER A 129 -8.29 29.13 41.38
CA SER A 129 -6.88 29.06 41.80
C SER A 129 -6.21 27.81 41.25
N LEU A 130 -4.89 27.92 41.09
CA LEU A 130 -3.96 26.78 40.97
C LEU A 130 -3.09 26.77 42.22
N ASP A 131 -2.46 25.65 42.53
CA ASP A 131 -1.67 25.49 43.76
C ASP A 131 -0.30 26.18 43.62
N ASP A 132 0.11 26.94 44.65
CA ASP A 132 1.30 27.81 44.59
C ASP A 132 2.62 27.01 44.63
N ASP A 133 2.60 25.76 45.13
CA ASP A 133 3.75 24.84 45.23
C ASP A 133 4.00 24.00 43.94
N ILE A 134 3.63 24.54 42.77
CA ILE A 134 3.96 23.98 41.45
C ILE A 134 5.26 24.61 40.92
N THR A 135 6.39 23.97 41.20
CA THR A 135 7.70 24.39 40.68
C THR A 135 7.94 23.84 39.26
N LEU A 136 8.41 24.70 38.34
CA LEU A 136 8.51 24.42 36.89
C LEU A 136 9.33 23.18 36.52
N GLU A 137 10.26 22.74 37.37
CA GLU A 137 11.12 21.58 37.12
C GLU A 137 10.43 20.23 37.44
N SER A 138 9.21 20.27 38.00
CA SER A 138 8.41 19.09 38.37
C SER A 138 7.22 18.81 37.45
N LEU A 139 7.11 19.50 36.31
CA LEU A 139 6.15 19.21 35.25
C LEU A 139 6.85 19.15 33.89
N THR A 140 6.51 18.15 33.07
CA THR A 140 6.93 18.07 31.64
C THR A 140 6.20 19.08 30.73
N CYS A 141 5.51 20.05 31.33
CA CYS A 141 4.87 21.20 30.71
C CYS A 141 5.64 22.46 31.10
N VAL A 142 6.63 22.84 30.28
CA VAL A 142 7.62 23.89 30.60
C VAL A 142 6.98 25.28 30.77
N THR A 143 5.86 25.54 30.07
CA THR A 143 5.08 26.78 30.19
C THR A 143 3.58 26.49 30.00
N PRO A 144 2.78 26.34 31.07
CA PRO A 144 1.33 26.28 30.96
C PRO A 144 0.77 27.68 30.63
N GLU A 145 0.04 27.80 29.52
CA GLU A 145 -0.65 29.04 29.14
C GLU A 145 -2.06 29.09 29.71
N TYR A 146 -2.43 30.23 30.29
CA TYR A 146 -3.76 30.51 30.83
C TYR A 146 -4.42 31.63 30.03
N SER A 147 -5.25 31.25 29.07
CA SER A 147 -6.00 32.21 28.26
C SER A 147 -7.38 32.44 28.85
N LYS A 148 -7.89 33.68 28.75
CA LYS A 148 -9.27 34.01 29.07
C LYS A 148 -10.00 34.34 27.78
N THR A 149 -11.07 33.62 27.47
CA THR A 149 -11.86 33.79 26.24
C THR A 149 -12.74 35.06 26.31
N ASP A 150 -13.18 35.56 25.16
CA ASP A 150 -13.94 36.82 25.04
C ASP A 150 -15.29 36.83 25.77
N ASP A 151 -15.82 35.64 26.10
CA ASP A 151 -17.01 35.42 26.93
C ASP A 151 -16.71 35.29 28.44
N GLY A 152 -15.43 35.38 28.83
CA GLY A 152 -14.99 35.55 30.22
C GLY A 152 -14.58 34.29 30.97
N MET A 153 -14.40 33.15 30.31
CA MET A 153 -13.97 31.88 30.91
C MET A 153 -12.46 31.63 30.74
N TYR A 154 -11.88 30.79 31.60
CA TYR A 154 -10.44 30.47 31.57
C TYR A 154 -10.17 29.09 30.95
N LYS A 155 -9.15 29.01 30.07
CA LYS A 155 -8.58 27.78 29.50
C LYS A 155 -7.12 27.67 29.93
N MET A 156 -6.75 26.54 30.54
CA MET A 156 -5.35 26.14 30.72
C MET A 156 -4.95 25.24 29.55
N SER A 157 -3.80 25.50 28.92
CA SER A 157 -3.21 24.63 27.91
C SER A 157 -1.71 24.46 28.14
N CYS A 158 -1.28 23.21 28.25
CA CYS A 158 0.13 22.83 28.18
C CYS A 158 0.50 22.59 26.71
N PRO A 159 1.41 23.37 26.09
CA PRO A 159 1.62 23.39 24.64
C PRO A 159 2.42 22.18 24.09
N ASN A 160 2.45 21.07 24.82
CA ASN A 160 3.02 19.78 24.40
C ASN A 160 1.94 18.70 24.44
N ASN A 161 0.85 18.87 23.66
CA ASN A 161 0.00 17.85 23.04
C ASN A 161 -1.26 18.50 22.43
N GLU A 162 -1.10 18.93 21.17
CA GLU A 162 -2.14 19.09 20.12
C GLU A 162 -3.53 19.63 20.51
N MET A 163 -3.81 20.90 20.18
CA MET A 163 -4.51 21.25 18.92
C MET A 163 -4.76 22.77 18.79
N GLU A 164 -4.29 23.34 17.67
CA GLU A 164 -4.64 24.63 17.04
C GLU A 164 -4.52 25.94 17.88
N THR A 165 -4.09 27.08 17.33
CA THR A 165 -4.00 27.50 15.91
C THR A 165 -2.62 28.06 15.53
N PHE A 166 -2.08 27.67 14.37
CA PHE A 166 -0.89 28.32 13.79
C PHE A 166 -1.22 29.69 13.17
N HIS A 167 -1.16 30.74 13.99
CA HIS A 167 -0.93 32.09 13.46
C HIS A 167 0.55 32.23 13.07
N TYR A 168 0.83 32.21 11.76
CA TYR A 168 2.15 32.54 11.24
C TYR A 168 2.46 34.04 11.44
N GLU A 169 3.30 34.38 12.40
CA GLU A 169 4.20 35.52 12.23
C GLU A 169 5.49 35.04 11.53
N PRO A 170 5.99 35.76 10.50
CA PRO A 170 7.04 35.24 9.63
C PRO A 170 8.44 35.42 10.23
N ILE A 171 9.08 34.32 10.64
CA ILE A 171 10.55 34.30 10.82
C ILE A 171 11.20 34.46 9.44
N PHE A 172 11.54 35.70 9.09
CA PHE A 172 12.13 36.04 7.81
C PHE A 172 13.57 35.52 7.68
N LEU A 173 13.93 35.16 6.44
CA LEU A 173 15.25 34.68 6.03
C LEU A 173 16.31 35.81 6.03
N GLU A 174 16.65 36.35 7.19
CA GLU A 174 17.82 37.21 7.40
C GLU A 174 19.12 36.38 7.32
N ASN A 175 19.49 35.96 6.10
CA ASN A 175 20.85 36.04 5.54
C ASN A 175 20.96 35.31 4.18
N ASN A 176 20.33 35.85 3.12
CA ASN A 176 20.70 35.47 1.76
C ASN A 176 20.55 36.62 0.74
N LYS A 177 21.48 37.59 0.79
CA LYS A 177 21.48 38.80 -0.05
C LYS A 177 21.74 38.57 -1.55
N VAL A 178 21.79 37.31 -2.01
CA VAL A 178 22.08 36.92 -3.40
C VAL A 178 20.82 36.57 -4.20
N ALA A 179 19.66 36.36 -3.55
CA ALA A 179 18.39 35.99 -4.23
C ALA A 179 17.67 37.16 -4.95
N ARG A 180 18.35 38.29 -5.19
CA ARG A 180 17.79 39.41 -5.97
C ARG A 180 18.10 39.22 -7.46
N HIS A 181 17.19 38.56 -8.21
CA HIS A 181 16.83 38.88 -9.62
C HIS A 181 15.90 37.86 -10.35
N THR A 182 15.20 36.92 -9.69
CA THR A 182 14.32 35.94 -10.39
C THR A 182 12.94 35.69 -9.77
N ALA A 183 12.25 36.71 -9.26
CA ALA A 183 10.86 36.58 -8.81
C ALA A 183 10.00 37.85 -9.06
N HIS A 184 9.41 37.95 -10.25
CA HIS A 184 8.33 38.92 -10.52
C HIS A 184 6.97 38.28 -10.21
N PHE A 185 6.66 38.21 -8.90
CA PHE A 185 5.30 37.95 -8.41
C PHE A 185 4.31 38.99 -8.96
N ALA A 186 3.04 38.60 -9.09
CA ALA A 186 1.96 39.54 -9.36
C ALA A 186 1.92 40.63 -8.27
N ARG A 187 1.84 41.89 -8.72
CA ARG A 187 1.77 43.08 -7.86
C ARG A 187 0.46 43.81 -8.07
N ASP A 188 0.00 44.47 -7.01
CA ASP A 188 -1.07 45.45 -7.14
C ASP A 188 -0.57 46.73 -7.84
N LYS A 189 -1.48 47.63 -8.21
CA LYS A 189 -1.18 48.79 -9.07
C LYS A 189 -0.28 49.86 -8.44
N ASP A 190 -0.11 49.84 -7.13
CA ASP A 190 0.84 50.66 -6.37
C ASP A 190 2.19 49.95 -6.16
N GLY A 191 2.32 48.70 -6.61
CA GLY A 191 3.54 47.92 -6.57
C GLY A 191 3.73 47.08 -5.30
N SER A 192 2.73 46.97 -4.42
CA SER A 192 2.77 46.03 -3.30
C SER A 192 2.75 44.56 -3.76
N LEU A 193 3.31 43.67 -2.94
CA LEU A 193 3.18 42.22 -3.12
C LEU A 193 1.78 41.77 -2.66
N LEU A 194 1.22 40.75 -3.31
CA LEU A 194 0.06 40.02 -2.79
C LEU A 194 0.49 39.14 -1.60
N SER A 195 0.53 39.74 -0.42
CA SER A 195 0.75 39.04 0.84
C SER A 195 -0.48 38.19 1.21
N ASN A 196 -0.27 36.88 1.40
CA ASN A 196 -1.14 35.99 2.18
C ASN A 196 -2.62 35.94 1.75
N GLY A 197 -2.89 35.97 0.45
CA GLY A 197 -4.22 35.63 -0.09
C GLY A 197 -4.38 34.11 -0.27
N LYS A 198 -5.34 33.50 0.43
CA LYS A 198 -5.82 32.14 0.11
C LYS A 198 -6.26 32.10 -1.36
N PHE A 199 -5.59 31.30 -2.19
CA PHE A 199 -6.04 31.02 -3.56
C PHE A 199 -6.59 29.60 -3.77
N THR A 200 -6.53 28.77 -2.72
CA THR A 200 -7.10 27.41 -2.67
C THR A 200 -7.94 27.20 -1.39
N ARG A 201 -8.75 26.13 -1.36
CA ARG A 201 -9.56 25.58 -0.24
C ARG A 201 -10.83 26.32 0.27
N ASP A 202 -11.09 27.60 0.01
CA ASP A 202 -12.28 28.30 0.57
C ASP A 202 -13.64 28.02 -0.13
N TYR A 203 -13.94 26.74 -0.42
CA TYR A 203 -15.22 26.27 -0.97
C TYR A 203 -16.33 26.22 0.10
N LYS A 204 -17.28 27.18 0.08
CA LYS A 204 -18.39 27.27 1.05
C LYS A 204 -19.49 26.21 0.83
N CYS A 205 -19.27 25.00 1.36
CA CYS A 205 -20.18 23.85 1.30
C CYS A 205 -21.46 23.95 2.17
N ALA A 206 -22.33 24.91 1.89
CA ALA A 206 -23.68 24.95 2.45
C ALA A 206 -24.62 23.90 1.81
N PHE A 207 -24.47 23.64 0.51
CA PHE A 207 -25.46 22.92 -0.30
C PHE A 207 -25.44 21.39 -0.09
N TYR A 208 -24.25 20.77 -0.01
CA TYR A 208 -24.13 19.30 0.05
C TYR A 208 -24.60 18.69 1.38
N ARG A 209 -24.47 19.41 2.50
CA ARG A 209 -24.99 18.99 3.82
C ARG A 209 -26.52 18.80 3.80
N GLN A 210 -27.22 19.47 2.89
CA GLN A 210 -28.67 19.33 2.69
C GLN A 210 -29.07 18.07 1.89
N LYS A 211 -28.18 17.57 1.01
CA LYS A 211 -28.47 16.42 0.14
C LYS A 211 -28.32 15.07 0.86
N GLN A 212 -27.30 14.91 1.71
CA GLN A 212 -27.16 13.70 2.54
C GLN A 212 -28.27 13.58 3.61
N SER A 213 -28.75 14.71 4.15
CA SER A 213 -29.87 14.70 5.10
C SER A 213 -31.21 14.34 4.42
N SER A 214 -31.43 14.71 3.15
CA SER A 214 -32.59 14.21 2.39
C SER A 214 -32.52 12.70 2.08
N LEU A 215 -31.34 12.16 1.77
CA LEU A 215 -31.19 10.72 1.48
C LEU A 215 -31.47 9.86 2.73
N LYS A 216 -30.93 10.25 3.89
CA LYS A 216 -31.19 9.58 5.18
C LYS A 216 -32.65 9.68 5.68
N MET A 217 -33.53 10.41 4.99
CA MET A 217 -34.98 10.40 5.26
C MET A 217 -35.76 9.38 4.40
N GLN A 218 -35.25 8.93 3.25
CA GLN A 218 -36.02 8.03 2.37
C GLN A 218 -36.01 6.57 2.86
N GLU A 219 -34.90 6.09 3.41
CA GLU A 219 -34.77 4.71 3.91
C GLU A 219 -35.69 4.39 5.10
N LYS A 220 -36.16 5.40 5.85
CA LYS A 220 -37.08 5.22 6.99
C LYS A 220 -38.57 5.09 6.62
N SER A 221 -38.90 4.95 5.34
CA SER A 221 -40.29 4.96 4.86
C SER A 221 -40.90 3.60 4.50
N HIS A 222 -40.14 2.50 4.57
CA HIS A 222 -40.62 1.15 4.22
C HIS A 222 -40.38 0.13 5.35
N GLN A 223 -41.19 0.21 6.42
CA GLN A 223 -41.25 -0.84 7.43
C GLN A 223 -42.65 -0.90 8.10
N THR A 224 -43.56 -1.72 7.55
CA THR A 224 -44.76 -2.17 8.30
C THR A 224 -45.32 -3.50 7.77
N THR A 225 -45.26 -4.56 8.59
CA THR A 225 -46.07 -5.82 8.49
C THR A 225 -45.91 -6.68 7.20
N VAL A 226 -46.18 -7.99 7.18
CA VAL A 226 -47.05 -8.88 7.99
C VAL A 226 -46.28 -10.08 8.57
N THR A 227 -46.95 -10.92 9.37
CA THR A 227 -46.44 -11.91 10.32
C THR A 227 -46.31 -13.37 9.81
N GLU A 228 -45.53 -14.14 10.58
CA GLU A 228 -45.76 -15.56 10.97
C GLU A 228 -45.61 -16.75 9.99
N SER A 229 -44.59 -17.57 10.32
CA SER A 229 -44.72 -19.00 10.73
C SER A 229 -44.31 -20.15 9.79
N MET A 230 -43.33 -20.91 10.30
CA MET A 230 -43.23 -22.39 10.37
C MET A 230 -42.97 -23.31 9.15
N THR A 231 -42.40 -24.46 9.51
CA THR A 231 -42.32 -25.77 8.81
C THR A 231 -41.41 -25.96 7.59
N THR A 232 -40.23 -26.53 7.87
CA THR A 232 -39.59 -27.66 7.15
C THR A 232 -40.47 -28.93 7.20
N PRO A 233 -40.15 -30.10 6.55
CA PRO A 233 -38.88 -30.60 5.97
C PRO A 233 -39.06 -31.09 4.48
N THR A 234 -38.29 -31.97 3.81
CA THR A 234 -37.38 -33.09 4.22
C THR A 234 -36.39 -33.50 3.09
N GLU A 235 -35.35 -34.26 3.46
CA GLU A 235 -34.72 -35.49 2.86
C GLU A 235 -35.21 -36.01 1.47
N GLU A 236 -34.44 -36.76 0.65
CA GLU A 236 -33.06 -37.32 0.63
C GLU A 236 -32.60 -37.42 -0.88
N ALA A 237 -31.58 -38.12 -1.43
CA ALA A 237 -30.55 -39.13 -1.07
C ALA A 237 -29.34 -38.97 -2.06
N SER A 238 -28.45 -39.92 -2.47
CA SER A 238 -28.09 -41.33 -2.15
C SER A 238 -26.75 -41.72 -2.86
N THR A 239 -25.85 -42.47 -2.19
CA THR A 239 -24.92 -43.54 -2.71
C THR A 239 -23.97 -43.35 -3.93
N ALA A 240 -22.86 -44.09 -4.13
CA ALA A 240 -21.92 -44.87 -3.28
C ALA A 240 -20.74 -45.48 -4.12
N MET A 241 -19.74 -46.08 -3.45
CA MET A 241 -18.71 -47.07 -3.92
C MET A 241 -17.52 -46.59 -4.80
N SER A 242 -16.37 -47.32 -4.92
CA SER A 242 -15.55 -48.12 -3.96
C SER A 242 -14.29 -48.75 -4.64
N SER A 243 -13.06 -48.59 -4.06
CA SER A 243 -11.86 -49.49 -4.17
C SER A 243 -10.64 -48.83 -3.46
N THR A 244 -10.00 -49.36 -2.41
CA THR A 244 -9.01 -50.47 -2.28
C THR A 244 -7.71 -50.28 -3.11
N MET A 245 -6.47 -50.43 -2.62
CA MET A 245 -5.92 -51.16 -1.44
C MET A 245 -4.71 -50.44 -0.75
N GLU A 246 -4.50 -50.75 0.55
CA GLU A 246 -3.27 -51.21 1.28
C GLU A 246 -1.84 -50.91 0.73
N THR A 247 -0.75 -50.80 1.52
CA THR A 247 -0.33 -51.65 2.67
C THR A 247 0.62 -50.98 3.70
N THR A 248 0.45 -51.37 4.98
CA THR A 248 1.38 -51.52 6.13
C THR A 248 2.68 -50.71 6.33
N THR A 249 2.86 -50.31 7.61
CA THR A 249 4.05 -49.75 8.29
C THR A 249 5.09 -50.79 8.77
N THR A 250 6.32 -50.32 9.09
CA THR A 250 7.05 -50.78 10.31
C THR A 250 8.06 -49.75 10.83
N THR A 251 8.39 -49.85 12.12
CA THR A 251 9.42 -49.07 12.84
C THR A 251 9.99 -49.93 13.96
N THR A 252 11.32 -49.95 14.16
CA THR A 252 11.98 -50.35 15.43
C THR A 252 13.48 -50.05 15.37
N MET A 253 14.11 -49.85 16.54
CA MET A 253 15.57 -49.87 16.72
C MET A 253 15.96 -50.72 17.95
N GLU A 254 17.12 -51.37 17.83
CA GLU A 254 18.04 -51.77 18.92
C GLU A 254 17.66 -52.90 19.92
N PRO A 255 18.67 -53.60 20.52
CA PRO A 255 18.57 -55.08 20.61
C PRO A 255 19.12 -55.77 21.89
N MET A 256 19.06 -57.12 21.88
CA MET A 256 19.83 -58.08 22.72
C MET A 256 19.47 -58.15 24.23
N THR A 257 19.72 -59.24 24.99
CA THR A 257 20.64 -60.41 24.83
C THR A 257 20.06 -61.72 25.43
N THR A 258 20.25 -62.86 24.74
CA THR A 258 20.52 -64.25 25.24
C THR A 258 19.55 -64.97 26.22
N THR A 259 19.45 -66.32 26.35
CA THR A 259 20.35 -67.46 26.02
C THR A 259 19.58 -68.80 25.84
N ASN A 260 20.16 -69.74 25.06
CA ASN A 260 20.13 -71.22 25.14
C ASN A 260 18.88 -72.11 24.86
N TYR A 261 18.96 -72.85 23.74
CA TYR A 261 18.81 -74.31 23.54
C TYR A 261 17.81 -75.17 24.36
N GLU A 262 16.84 -75.83 23.68
CA GLU A 262 16.90 -77.26 23.26
C GLU A 262 15.77 -77.57 22.20
N ASP A 263 15.77 -78.76 21.58
CA ASP A 263 15.05 -79.14 20.33
C ASP A 263 15.01 -80.71 20.19
N PRO A 264 14.20 -81.43 19.35
CA PRO A 264 12.94 -81.16 18.60
C PRO A 264 11.83 -82.25 18.84
N MET A 265 10.84 -82.34 17.93
CA MET A 265 9.88 -83.44 17.60
C MET A 265 8.48 -83.47 18.26
N VAL A 266 7.30 -83.73 17.63
CA VAL A 266 6.80 -84.38 16.37
C VAL A 266 6.13 -85.77 16.63
N PRO A 267 4.91 -86.10 16.13
CA PRO A 267 3.59 -85.44 16.29
C PRO A 267 2.43 -86.49 16.53
N THR A 268 1.22 -86.23 15.98
CA THR A 268 0.14 -87.18 15.57
C THR A 268 -0.97 -87.63 16.55
N THR A 269 -2.20 -87.17 16.24
CA THR A 269 -3.53 -87.87 16.25
C THR A 269 -4.16 -88.47 17.52
N THR A 270 -5.42 -88.05 17.75
CA THR A 270 -6.61 -88.80 18.28
C THR A 270 -6.50 -89.47 19.65
N GLU A 271 -7.41 -89.21 20.58
CA GLU A 271 -8.82 -89.65 20.50
C GLU A 271 -9.85 -88.63 21.01
N MET A 272 -11.14 -88.95 20.83
CA MET A 272 -12.27 -88.17 21.34
C MET A 272 -12.65 -88.63 22.76
N THR A 273 -12.95 -87.68 23.63
CA THR A 273 -13.84 -87.88 24.79
C THR A 273 -14.98 -86.88 24.71
N GLU A 274 -16.20 -87.34 24.96
CA GLU A 274 -17.39 -86.49 25.03
C GLU A 274 -17.34 -85.66 26.32
N GLU A 275 -17.05 -84.36 26.20
CA GLU A 275 -17.48 -83.37 27.21
C GLU A 275 -18.77 -82.69 26.73
N GLU A 276 -19.67 -82.43 27.66
CA GLU A 276 -21.08 -82.14 27.36
C GLU A 276 -21.30 -80.74 26.77
N ASN A 277 -22.45 -80.56 26.12
CA ASN A 277 -22.90 -79.29 25.54
C ASN A 277 -23.31 -78.29 26.65
N GLU A 278 -22.34 -77.83 27.44
CA GLU A 278 -22.55 -76.90 28.56
C GLU A 278 -22.71 -75.45 28.08
N LEU A 279 -23.64 -74.73 28.70
CA LEU A 279 -23.89 -73.32 28.42
C LEU A 279 -22.74 -72.47 28.99
N MET A 280 -21.89 -71.92 28.12
CA MET A 280 -20.71 -71.13 28.52
C MET A 280 -20.54 -69.85 27.68
N PHE A 281 -19.93 -68.82 28.26
CA PHE A 281 -19.55 -67.60 27.53
C PHE A 281 -18.24 -67.83 26.76
N VAL A 282 -18.27 -67.61 25.44
CA VAL A 282 -17.09 -67.55 24.55
C VAL A 282 -16.40 -66.20 24.65
N HIS A 283 -17.18 -65.11 24.80
CA HIS A 283 -16.65 -63.77 25.01
C HIS A 283 -17.39 -63.06 26.15
N LYS A 284 -16.63 -62.45 27.06
CA LYS A 284 -17.12 -61.69 28.21
C LYS A 284 -16.57 -60.27 28.14
N GLN A 285 -17.46 -59.28 28.12
CA GLN A 285 -17.09 -57.88 28.25
C GLN A 285 -16.33 -57.64 29.58
N SER A 286 -15.16 -57.03 29.52
CA SER A 286 -14.47 -56.52 30.71
C SER A 286 -15.08 -55.18 31.14
N ASP A 287 -14.80 -54.78 32.38
CA ASP A 287 -14.97 -53.38 32.81
C ASP A 287 -14.34 -52.44 31.77
N THR A 288 -15.04 -51.34 31.49
CA THR A 288 -14.69 -50.41 30.41
C THR A 288 -15.17 -48.99 30.73
N SER A 289 -14.80 -48.02 29.89
CA SER A 289 -15.22 -46.64 30.04
C SER A 289 -15.49 -45.97 28.69
N SER A 290 -16.46 -45.07 28.66
CA SER A 290 -16.80 -44.25 27.48
C SER A 290 -17.11 -42.81 27.90
N ARG A 291 -17.16 -41.89 26.94
CA ARG A 291 -17.29 -40.45 27.18
C ARG A 291 -18.69 -39.96 26.83
N ASP A 292 -19.08 -38.87 27.47
CA ASP A 292 -20.34 -38.18 27.20
C ASP A 292 -20.40 -37.77 25.72
N GLY A 293 -21.41 -38.26 25.00
CA GLY A 293 -21.59 -38.05 23.56
C GLY A 293 -20.93 -39.06 22.61
N GLU A 294 -20.05 -39.95 23.07
CA GLU A 294 -19.41 -40.96 22.20
C GLU A 294 -20.34 -42.17 21.93
N THR A 295 -19.95 -43.03 20.98
CA THR A 295 -20.56 -44.36 20.82
C THR A 295 -19.81 -45.36 21.71
N LEU A 296 -20.56 -46.11 22.52
CA LEU A 296 -20.05 -47.28 23.22
C LEU A 296 -20.54 -48.56 22.52
N GLU A 297 -19.66 -49.56 22.35
CA GLU A 297 -20.04 -50.92 21.95
C GLU A 297 -19.54 -51.92 23.01
N LEU A 298 -20.42 -52.83 23.40
CA LEU A 298 -20.21 -53.85 24.45
C LEU A 298 -20.47 -55.22 23.82
N MET A 299 -19.56 -56.18 23.99
CA MET A 299 -19.66 -57.50 23.35
C MET A 299 -19.75 -58.64 24.36
N CYS A 300 -20.68 -59.57 24.12
CA CYS A 300 -20.90 -60.74 24.95
C CYS A 300 -21.43 -61.89 24.08
N GLU A 301 -20.75 -63.03 24.10
CA GLU A 301 -21.01 -64.15 23.20
C GLU A 301 -20.97 -65.47 23.97
N ALA A 302 -21.88 -66.40 23.67
CA ALA A 302 -22.05 -67.66 24.39
C ALA A 302 -22.43 -68.81 23.45
N THR A 303 -22.16 -70.03 23.90
CA THR A 303 -22.45 -71.29 23.20
C THR A 303 -23.18 -72.26 24.12
N GLY A 304 -23.96 -73.16 23.52
CA GLY A 304 -24.76 -74.20 24.17
C GLY A 304 -25.91 -74.64 23.25
N GLU A 305 -26.56 -75.76 23.55
CA GLU A 305 -27.71 -76.25 22.78
C GLU A 305 -29.01 -76.31 23.61
N PRO A 306 -30.13 -75.71 23.13
CA PRO A 306 -30.26 -74.91 21.90
C PRO A 306 -29.47 -73.60 21.93
N ASN A 307 -29.09 -73.07 20.75
CA ASN A 307 -28.29 -71.84 20.63
C ASN A 307 -28.74 -70.73 21.60
N PRO A 308 -27.86 -70.21 22.46
CA PRO A 308 -28.26 -69.32 23.54
C PRO A 308 -28.71 -67.95 23.03
N ILE A 309 -29.74 -67.41 23.68
CA ILE A 309 -30.21 -66.04 23.46
C ILE A 309 -29.46 -65.11 24.42
N ILE A 310 -28.78 -64.11 23.87
CA ILE A 310 -28.11 -63.05 24.65
C ILE A 310 -29.11 -61.93 24.95
N SER A 311 -29.17 -61.51 26.20
CA SER A 311 -29.93 -60.36 26.67
C SER A 311 -29.07 -59.48 27.57
N TRP A 312 -29.34 -58.17 27.57
CA TRP A 312 -28.57 -57.19 28.33
C TRP A 312 -29.45 -56.47 29.33
N VAL A 313 -28.93 -56.29 30.53
CA VAL A 313 -29.58 -55.62 31.66
C VAL A 313 -28.65 -54.51 32.16
N PHE A 314 -29.21 -53.34 32.48
CA PHE A 314 -28.51 -52.21 33.10
C PHE A 314 -29.15 -51.92 34.45
N GLY A 315 -28.37 -52.04 35.53
CA GLY A 315 -28.92 -52.16 36.88
C GLY A 315 -29.90 -53.34 37.00
N ASP A 316 -31.18 -53.03 37.23
CA ASP A 316 -32.29 -53.99 37.31
C ASP A 316 -33.16 -54.04 36.04
N GLN A 317 -32.91 -53.20 35.03
CA GLN A 317 -33.77 -53.09 33.84
C GLN A 317 -33.18 -53.81 32.62
N THR A 318 -33.94 -54.76 32.06
CA THR A 318 -33.64 -55.35 30.74
C THR A 318 -33.73 -54.29 29.64
N LEU A 319 -32.64 -54.12 28.91
CA LEU A 319 -32.54 -53.18 27.80
C LEU A 319 -33.27 -53.72 26.56
N MET A 320 -33.94 -52.82 25.83
CA MET A 320 -34.72 -53.14 24.63
C MET A 320 -34.30 -52.26 23.45
N GLU A 321 -34.44 -52.81 22.24
CA GLU A 321 -34.09 -52.17 20.97
C GLU A 321 -34.79 -50.80 20.84
N SER A 322 -34.01 -49.74 20.62
CA SER A 322 -34.51 -48.35 20.69
C SER A 322 -33.75 -47.44 19.73
N ARG A 323 -33.84 -46.11 19.89
CA ARG A 323 -32.95 -45.17 19.18
C ARG A 323 -31.57 -45.06 19.83
N LYS A 324 -31.45 -45.36 21.13
CA LYS A 324 -30.23 -45.19 21.92
C LYS A 324 -29.44 -46.50 22.07
N HIS A 325 -30.15 -47.58 22.38
CA HIS A 325 -29.62 -48.94 22.49
C HIS A 325 -29.93 -49.72 21.21
N LYS A 326 -28.89 -50.27 20.59
CA LYS A 326 -28.94 -51.06 19.35
C LYS A 326 -28.32 -52.43 19.55
N PHE A 327 -29.05 -53.48 19.20
CA PHE A 327 -28.57 -54.85 19.29
C PHE A 327 -28.09 -55.35 17.92
N MET A 328 -26.83 -55.77 17.87
CA MET A 328 -26.17 -56.29 16.67
C MET A 328 -25.71 -57.73 16.91
N LYS A 329 -25.40 -58.47 15.83
CA LYS A 329 -24.98 -59.90 15.87
C LYS A 329 -25.92 -60.76 16.75
N ASN A 330 -27.22 -60.78 16.44
CA ASN A 330 -28.24 -61.54 17.18
C ASN A 330 -28.29 -61.26 18.70
N GLY A 331 -27.92 -60.04 19.12
CA GLY A 331 -27.87 -59.64 20.53
C GLY A 331 -26.49 -59.73 21.17
N ALA A 332 -25.49 -60.33 20.51
CA ALA A 332 -24.14 -60.49 21.05
C ALA A 332 -23.34 -59.16 21.15
N VAL A 333 -23.80 -58.08 20.51
CA VAL A 333 -23.22 -56.73 20.68
C VAL A 333 -24.32 -55.72 20.99
N LEU A 334 -24.16 -54.99 22.10
CA LEU A 334 -24.96 -53.83 22.48
C LEU A 334 -24.19 -52.56 22.14
N ARG A 335 -24.76 -51.73 21.24
CA ARG A 335 -24.26 -50.39 20.91
C ARG A 335 -25.13 -49.32 21.58
N ILE A 336 -24.51 -48.35 22.21
CA ILE A 336 -25.14 -47.24 22.93
C ILE A 336 -24.67 -45.91 22.32
N PHE A 337 -25.59 -45.08 21.83
CA PHE A 337 -25.27 -43.76 21.30
C PHE A 337 -26.42 -42.73 21.46
N PRO A 338 -26.13 -41.49 21.89
CA PRO A 338 -24.92 -41.09 22.60
C PRO A 338 -24.83 -41.82 23.95
N PHE A 339 -23.64 -42.27 24.33
CA PHE A 339 -23.37 -42.66 25.71
C PHE A 339 -23.36 -41.39 26.58
N LEU A 340 -24.10 -41.40 27.69
CA LEU A 340 -24.23 -40.28 28.62
C LEU A 340 -23.89 -40.74 30.05
N ASN A 341 -23.67 -39.80 30.97
CA ASN A 341 -23.48 -40.12 32.40
C ASN A 341 -24.63 -40.93 33.02
N THR A 342 -25.85 -40.86 32.46
CA THR A 342 -27.01 -41.69 32.88
C THR A 342 -26.85 -43.17 32.58
N ASP A 343 -25.91 -43.53 31.71
CA ASP A 343 -25.70 -44.89 31.20
C ASP A 343 -24.41 -45.49 31.76
N ALA A 344 -23.69 -44.76 32.62
CA ALA A 344 -22.59 -45.28 33.41
C ALA A 344 -23.15 -46.05 34.62
N GLY A 345 -22.61 -47.24 34.89
CA GLY A 345 -23.09 -48.15 35.93
C GLY A 345 -22.81 -49.61 35.60
N GLU A 346 -23.49 -50.50 36.31
CA GLU A 346 -23.33 -51.95 36.18
C GLU A 346 -24.18 -52.50 35.03
N TYR A 347 -23.51 -53.20 34.10
CA TYR A 347 -24.13 -53.93 33.00
C TYR A 347 -24.01 -55.43 33.23
N LYS A 348 -25.05 -56.14 32.83
CA LYS A 348 -25.24 -57.56 33.09
C LYS A 348 -25.67 -58.23 31.80
N CYS A 349 -24.77 -59.01 31.22
CA CYS A 349 -25.06 -59.88 30.09
C CYS A 349 -25.62 -61.21 30.60
N VAL A 350 -26.76 -61.63 30.08
CA VAL A 350 -27.46 -62.87 30.47
C VAL A 350 -27.66 -63.71 29.22
N ALA A 351 -27.02 -64.88 29.16
CA ALA A 351 -27.19 -65.87 28.10
C ALA A 351 -28.08 -67.01 28.59
N SER A 352 -29.11 -67.34 27.82
CA SER A 352 -30.11 -68.37 28.19
C SER A 352 -30.23 -69.44 27.11
N SER A 353 -30.14 -70.71 27.51
CA SER A 353 -30.30 -71.89 26.63
C SER A 353 -31.18 -72.93 27.33
N GLY A 354 -32.37 -73.17 26.79
CA GLY A 354 -33.40 -73.97 27.47
C GLY A 354 -33.76 -73.37 28.83
N GLU A 355 -33.68 -74.19 29.89
CA GLU A 355 -33.84 -73.75 31.28
C GLU A 355 -32.51 -73.34 31.96
N LYS A 356 -31.36 -73.47 31.27
CA LYS A 356 -30.06 -73.03 31.79
C LYS A 356 -29.85 -71.55 31.49
N THR A 357 -29.33 -70.81 32.48
CA THR A 357 -28.99 -69.39 32.35
C THR A 357 -27.63 -69.13 32.98
N ILE A 358 -26.74 -68.46 32.24
CA ILE A 358 -25.48 -67.93 32.75
C ILE A 358 -25.47 -66.40 32.69
N THR A 359 -24.79 -65.77 33.63
CA THR A 359 -24.74 -64.31 33.77
C THR A 359 -23.30 -63.85 33.93
N HIS A 360 -22.94 -62.76 33.25
CA HIS A 360 -21.68 -62.05 33.42
C HIS A 360 -21.94 -60.57 33.69
N MET A 361 -21.22 -59.99 34.64
CA MET A 361 -21.41 -58.63 35.12
C MET A 361 -20.10 -57.85 35.02
N PHE A 362 -20.21 -56.58 34.62
CA PHE A 362 -19.09 -55.67 34.44
C PHE A 362 -19.59 -54.22 34.55
N THR A 363 -18.68 -53.29 34.82
CA THR A 363 -18.99 -51.87 34.99
C THR A 363 -18.61 -51.08 33.74
N VAL A 364 -19.48 -50.17 33.33
CA VAL A 364 -19.13 -49.09 32.38
C VAL A 364 -19.04 -47.79 33.17
N SER A 365 -17.86 -47.20 33.26
CA SER A 365 -17.69 -45.88 33.88
C SER A 365 -17.71 -44.75 32.85
N LEU A 366 -18.11 -43.55 33.29
CA LEU A 366 -17.88 -42.33 32.51
C LEU A 366 -16.38 -42.01 32.56
N LYS A 367 -15.75 -41.86 31.39
CA LYS A 367 -14.34 -41.48 31.30
C LYS A 367 -14.21 -39.97 31.51
N GLU A 368 -13.53 -39.59 32.59
CA GLU A 368 -13.40 -38.21 33.03
C GLU A 368 -12.68 -37.31 32.00
N SER A 369 -12.91 -35.99 32.13
CA SER A 369 -12.25 -34.97 31.32
C SER A 369 -11.09 -34.35 32.11
N GLU A 370 -9.90 -34.33 31.52
CA GLU A 370 -8.66 -33.91 32.16
C GLU A 370 -8.36 -32.44 31.82
N GLN A 371 -8.14 -31.60 32.83
CA GLN A 371 -7.62 -30.24 32.62
C GLN A 371 -6.22 -30.26 31.97
N PRO A 372 -5.79 -29.19 31.28
CA PRO A 372 -4.48 -29.16 30.64
C PRO A 372 -3.35 -29.26 31.66
N VAL A 373 -2.31 -30.00 31.31
CA VAL A 373 -1.04 -30.10 32.05
C VAL A 373 0.08 -29.93 31.04
N ILE A 374 0.88 -28.88 31.19
CA ILE A 374 2.09 -28.67 30.40
C ILE A 374 3.14 -29.70 30.85
N VAL A 375 3.64 -30.49 29.90
CA VAL A 375 4.57 -31.62 30.12
C VAL A 375 5.91 -31.44 29.44
N ASP A 376 5.99 -30.58 28.42
CA ASP A 376 7.22 -29.96 27.95
C ASP A 376 7.00 -28.45 28.10
N ALA A 377 7.83 -27.78 28.89
CA ALA A 377 7.66 -26.38 29.25
C ALA A 377 8.76 -25.54 28.58
N PRO A 378 8.49 -24.29 28.18
CA PRO A 378 9.53 -23.42 27.66
C PRO A 378 10.60 -23.19 28.74
N ILE A 379 11.86 -23.10 28.32
CA ILE A 379 13.02 -23.02 29.22
C ILE A 379 13.69 -21.65 29.06
N ASP A 380 14.08 -21.04 30.18
CA ASP A 380 14.88 -19.81 30.22
C ASP A 380 16.09 -19.92 29.28
N THR A 381 16.23 -18.94 28.39
CA THR A 381 17.16 -19.00 27.26
C THR A 381 17.99 -17.73 27.17
N ASN A 382 19.31 -17.87 27.11
CA ASN A 382 20.23 -16.78 26.79
C ASN A 382 20.59 -16.85 25.29
N ALA A 383 20.52 -15.72 24.59
CA ALA A 383 20.80 -15.65 23.16
C ALA A 383 21.72 -14.47 22.80
N THR A 384 22.52 -14.61 21.75
CA THR A 384 23.26 -13.47 21.15
C THR A 384 22.38 -12.70 20.19
N ILE A 385 22.67 -11.42 19.95
CA ILE A 385 21.84 -10.60 19.06
C ILE A 385 21.96 -11.12 17.62
N GLY A 386 20.80 -11.35 17.01
CA GLY A 386 20.64 -11.97 15.70
C GLY A 386 20.58 -13.50 15.65
N GLN A 387 20.69 -14.18 16.80
CA GLN A 387 20.45 -15.61 16.90
C GLN A 387 18.98 -15.95 16.55
N GLN A 388 18.73 -17.19 16.11
CA GLN A 388 17.37 -17.75 16.05
C GLN A 388 17.08 -18.50 17.34
N VAL A 389 15.94 -18.25 17.97
CA VAL A 389 15.53 -18.89 19.22
C VAL A 389 14.21 -19.62 18.99
N THR A 390 14.11 -20.88 19.42
CA THR A 390 12.86 -21.65 19.38
C THR A 390 12.49 -22.07 20.79
N LEU A 391 11.37 -21.57 21.29
CA LEU A 391 10.77 -22.00 22.55
C LEU A 391 9.75 -23.11 22.27
N ARG A 392 9.75 -24.13 23.13
CA ARG A 392 8.86 -25.29 23.03
C ARG A 392 7.82 -25.30 24.13
N CYS A 393 6.64 -25.80 23.83
CA CYS A 393 5.62 -26.11 24.81
C CYS A 393 4.72 -27.24 24.31
N TYR A 394 4.52 -28.27 25.12
CA TYR A 394 3.57 -29.33 24.84
C TYR A 394 2.73 -29.63 26.09
N ALA A 395 1.43 -29.78 25.89
CA ALA A 395 0.46 -30.02 26.95
C ALA A 395 -0.39 -31.26 26.66
N LYS A 396 -0.66 -32.03 27.71
CA LYS A 396 -1.66 -33.11 27.72
C LYS A 396 -2.94 -32.60 28.38
N GLY A 397 -4.06 -33.27 28.11
CA GLY A 397 -5.37 -32.96 28.67
C GLY A 397 -6.46 -33.56 27.78
N PHE A 398 -7.69 -33.63 28.29
CA PHE A 398 -8.84 -34.13 27.53
C PHE A 398 -10.10 -33.29 27.79
N PRO A 399 -10.69 -32.61 26.77
CA PRO A 399 -10.28 -32.56 25.36
C PRO A 399 -8.85 -32.03 25.15
N ALA A 400 -8.26 -32.34 23.99
CA ALA A 400 -6.88 -31.94 23.69
C ALA A 400 -6.73 -30.40 23.75
N PRO A 401 -5.74 -29.87 24.48
CA PRO A 401 -5.61 -28.42 24.68
C PRO A 401 -5.07 -27.71 23.43
N ASP A 402 -5.63 -26.54 23.11
CA ASP A 402 -4.98 -25.57 22.22
C ASP A 402 -3.89 -24.81 22.99
N ILE A 403 -2.81 -24.44 22.30
CA ILE A 403 -1.68 -23.70 22.87
C ILE A 403 -1.62 -22.30 22.26
N ALA A 404 -1.60 -21.29 23.13
CA ALA A 404 -1.36 -19.91 22.80
C ALA A 404 -0.01 -19.45 23.37
N TRP A 405 0.75 -18.69 22.58
CA TRP A 405 1.96 -18.01 23.04
C TRP A 405 1.68 -16.54 23.33
N LEU A 406 2.28 -16.03 24.40
CA LEU A 406 2.25 -14.62 24.78
C LEU A 406 3.68 -14.13 25.06
N PHE A 407 3.93 -12.85 24.86
CA PHE A 407 5.15 -12.15 25.26
C PHE A 407 4.75 -10.94 26.10
N GLU A 408 5.30 -10.81 27.32
CA GLU A 408 4.90 -9.78 28.29
C GLU A 408 3.36 -9.65 28.44
N GLY A 409 2.69 -10.80 28.60
CA GLY A 409 1.23 -10.90 28.71
C GLY A 409 0.44 -10.65 27.42
N THR A 410 1.07 -10.22 26.33
CA THR A 410 0.41 -9.93 25.05
C THR A 410 0.44 -11.15 24.13
N ARG A 411 -0.72 -11.61 23.64
CA ARG A 411 -0.80 -12.82 22.78
C ARG A 411 -0.11 -12.58 21.43
N ILE A 412 0.82 -13.47 21.08
CA ILE A 412 1.55 -13.43 19.81
C ILE A 412 0.61 -13.90 18.68
N PRO A 413 0.43 -13.12 17.60
CA PRO A 413 -0.42 -13.53 16.48
C PRO A 413 0.26 -14.63 15.65
N ARG A 414 -0.53 -15.64 15.25
CA ARG A 414 -0.09 -16.85 14.51
C ARG A 414 0.61 -16.59 13.17
N ARG A 415 0.53 -15.35 12.65
CA ARG A 415 1.30 -14.87 11.50
C ARG A 415 1.93 -13.53 11.85
N ASN A 416 3.23 -13.55 12.16
CA ASN A 416 4.07 -12.38 12.33
C ASN A 416 5.33 -12.56 11.45
N THR A 417 5.99 -11.45 11.10
CA THR A 417 7.20 -11.44 10.24
C THR A 417 8.52 -11.64 11.01
N ARG A 418 8.47 -11.85 12.33
CA ARG A 418 9.59 -12.37 13.16
C ARG A 418 9.21 -13.57 14.04
N TYR A 419 7.93 -13.72 14.39
CA TYR A 419 7.44 -14.83 15.21
C TYR A 419 6.71 -15.86 14.35
N THR A 420 7.35 -17.01 14.15
CA THR A 420 6.79 -18.16 13.44
C THR A 420 6.27 -19.15 14.48
N ILE A 421 4.94 -19.27 14.58
CA ILE A 421 4.29 -20.32 15.37
C ILE A 421 3.99 -21.50 14.43
N SER A 422 4.44 -22.68 14.82
CA SER A 422 4.20 -23.96 14.15
C SER A 422 2.70 -24.30 14.01
N ASP A 423 2.33 -25.12 13.02
CA ASP A 423 0.91 -25.46 12.74
C ASP A 423 0.20 -26.18 13.90
N ASN A 424 0.96 -26.85 14.76
CA ASN A 424 0.49 -27.51 15.99
C ASN A 424 0.57 -26.60 17.25
N ASN A 425 1.04 -25.36 17.12
CA ASN A 425 1.32 -24.41 18.20
C ASN A 425 2.43 -24.79 19.20
N PHE A 426 3.12 -25.93 19.05
CA PHE A 426 4.06 -26.44 20.06
C PHE A 426 5.42 -25.74 20.05
N GLU A 427 5.81 -25.16 18.92
CA GLU A 427 7.04 -24.39 18.76
C GLU A 427 6.75 -22.93 18.38
N LEU A 428 7.35 -22.00 19.12
CA LEU A 428 7.46 -20.58 18.80
C LEU A 428 8.91 -20.27 18.41
N THR A 429 9.14 -19.94 17.14
CA THR A 429 10.46 -19.54 16.63
C THR A 429 10.52 -18.03 16.43
N ILE A 430 11.56 -17.41 16.99
CA ILE A 430 11.88 -15.99 16.89
C ILE A 430 13.07 -15.85 15.94
N GLU A 431 12.86 -15.17 14.80
CA GLU A 431 13.90 -14.94 13.80
C GLU A 431 14.70 -13.66 14.10
N LYS A 432 16.04 -13.80 14.18
CA LYS A 432 17.00 -12.73 14.44
C LYS A 432 16.66 -11.90 15.70
N VAL A 433 16.79 -12.52 16.87
CA VAL A 433 16.46 -11.87 18.16
C VAL A 433 17.22 -10.55 18.37
N THR A 434 16.52 -9.56 18.90
CA THR A 434 17.01 -8.23 19.25
C THR A 434 16.96 -8.04 20.76
N ARG A 435 17.57 -6.98 21.31
CA ARG A 435 17.45 -6.69 22.75
C ARG A 435 16.00 -6.57 23.24
N HIS A 436 15.07 -6.20 22.36
CA HIS A 436 13.64 -5.98 22.65
C HIS A 436 12.82 -7.26 22.71
N ASP A 437 13.40 -8.38 22.28
CA ASP A 437 12.81 -9.71 22.47
C ASP A 437 13.30 -10.35 23.78
N SER A 438 14.03 -9.59 24.62
CA SER A 438 14.30 -9.98 26.00
C SER A 438 13.05 -9.76 26.86
N GLY A 439 12.63 -10.78 27.60
CA GLY A 439 11.41 -10.73 28.42
C GLY A 439 10.76 -12.10 28.60
N VAL A 440 9.61 -12.12 29.26
CA VAL A 440 8.89 -13.33 29.64
C VAL A 440 7.96 -13.79 28.51
N PHE A 441 8.34 -14.91 27.89
CA PHE A 441 7.47 -15.68 27.01
C PHE A 441 6.62 -16.63 27.83
N THR A 442 5.33 -16.67 27.53
CA THR A 442 4.33 -17.49 28.24
C THR A 442 3.68 -18.45 27.25
N CYS A 443 3.72 -19.74 27.56
CA CYS A 443 2.85 -20.73 26.96
C CYS A 443 1.58 -20.87 27.81
N GLN A 444 0.42 -20.79 27.16
CA GLN A 444 -0.89 -21.00 27.78
C GLN A 444 -1.61 -22.14 27.03
N ALA A 445 -1.87 -23.24 27.72
CA ALA A 445 -2.60 -24.40 27.20
C ALA A 445 -4.04 -24.39 27.74
N VAL A 446 -5.05 -24.51 26.89
CA VAL A 446 -6.48 -24.35 27.27
C VAL A 446 -7.35 -25.45 26.64
N ASN A 447 -8.26 -26.02 27.43
CA ASN A 447 -9.37 -26.85 26.93
C ASN A 447 -10.69 -26.46 27.63
N SER A 448 -11.76 -27.23 27.42
CA SER A 448 -13.08 -26.95 28.02
C SER A 448 -13.18 -27.23 29.53
N VAL A 449 -12.14 -27.80 30.15
CA VAL A 449 -12.08 -28.16 31.58
C VAL A 449 -11.27 -27.13 32.38
N GLY A 450 -10.24 -26.54 31.77
CA GLY A 450 -9.39 -25.54 32.42
C GLY A 450 -8.22 -25.08 31.56
N SER A 451 -7.19 -24.53 32.21
CA SER A 451 -5.97 -24.06 31.55
C SER A 451 -4.72 -24.25 32.40
N ALA A 452 -3.58 -24.51 31.75
CA ALA A 452 -2.26 -24.49 32.36
C ALA A 452 -1.39 -23.41 31.71
N VAL A 453 -0.41 -22.90 32.47
CA VAL A 453 0.48 -21.82 32.04
C VAL A 453 1.92 -22.16 32.46
N ALA A 454 2.88 -21.93 31.57
CA ALA A 454 4.31 -22.04 31.84
C ALA A 454 5.06 -20.88 31.18
N THR A 455 6.16 -20.45 31.79
CA THR A 455 6.90 -19.23 31.40
C THR A 455 8.38 -19.50 31.24
N ALA A 456 9.00 -18.85 30.26
CA ALA A 456 10.45 -18.77 30.10
C ALA A 456 10.88 -17.31 29.92
N ASN A 457 11.98 -16.93 30.55
CA ASN A 457 12.64 -15.66 30.34
C ASN A 457 13.67 -15.80 29.20
N LEU A 458 13.53 -14.99 28.16
CA LEU A 458 14.54 -14.83 27.12
C LEU A 458 15.43 -13.64 27.48
N LEU A 459 16.75 -13.84 27.53
CA LEU A 459 17.73 -12.78 27.75
C LEU A 459 18.63 -12.64 26.51
N VAL A 460 18.44 -11.56 25.76
CA VAL A 460 19.16 -11.33 24.50
C VAL A 460 20.31 -10.35 24.70
N GLY A 461 21.55 -10.83 24.58
CA GLY A 461 22.74 -9.98 24.53
C GLY A 461 22.93 -9.07 25.75
N ALA A 462 22.60 -9.52 26.96
CA ALA A 462 22.55 -8.67 28.16
C ALA A 462 23.86 -7.91 28.44
N GLU A 463 25.01 -8.57 28.43
CA GLU A 463 26.34 -7.95 28.63
C GLU A 463 26.66 -6.89 27.57
N LEU A 464 26.32 -7.17 26.31
CA LEU A 464 26.48 -6.24 25.19
C LEU A 464 25.57 -5.02 25.37
N THR A 465 24.31 -5.26 25.75
CA THR A 465 23.30 -4.23 25.94
C THR A 465 23.67 -3.27 27.07
N GLU A 466 24.09 -3.80 28.22
CA GLU A 466 24.58 -3.01 29.37
C GLU A 466 25.82 -2.17 28.99
N LYS A 467 26.71 -2.69 28.14
CA LYS A 467 27.88 -1.96 27.63
C LYS A 467 27.51 -0.85 26.63
N VAL A 468 26.52 -1.08 25.77
CA VAL A 468 26.01 -0.06 24.82
C VAL A 468 25.31 1.08 25.56
N ASP A 469 24.44 0.76 26.52
CA ASP A 469 23.70 1.76 27.31
C ASP A 469 24.61 2.58 28.24
N LYS A 470 25.85 2.14 28.48
CA LYS A 470 26.90 2.91 29.20
C LYS A 470 27.71 3.84 28.30
N LEU A 471 27.68 3.65 26.98
CA LEU A 471 28.38 4.49 26.00
C LEU A 471 27.48 5.52 25.32
N LEU A 472 26.19 5.19 25.14
CA LEU A 472 25.24 6.03 24.45
C LEU A 472 24.29 6.69 25.46
N ASP A 473 24.47 8.00 25.65
CA ASP A 473 23.49 8.88 26.28
C ASP A 473 22.72 9.69 25.21
N ASP A 474 21.61 10.34 25.59
CA ASP A 474 20.79 11.16 24.68
C ASP A 474 21.64 12.20 23.94
N LYS A 475 22.62 12.79 24.66
CA LYS A 475 23.55 13.79 24.14
C LYS A 475 24.49 13.22 23.07
N THR A 476 24.90 11.96 23.19
CA THR A 476 25.70 11.25 22.18
C THR A 476 24.84 10.86 20.98
N ILE A 477 23.58 10.44 21.20
CA ILE A 477 22.61 10.19 20.12
C ILE A 477 22.29 11.47 19.35
N GLU A 478 22.02 12.60 20.01
CA GLU A 478 21.85 13.91 19.37
C GLU A 478 23.10 14.36 18.61
N LYS A 479 24.28 14.17 19.20
CA LYS A 479 25.56 14.45 18.53
C LYS A 479 25.73 13.58 17.28
N ILE A 480 25.38 12.30 17.33
CA ILE A 480 25.43 11.38 16.19
C ILE A 480 24.46 11.81 15.10
N ALA A 481 23.19 12.08 15.41
CA ALA A 481 22.22 12.58 14.44
C ALA A 481 22.67 13.90 13.79
N LYS A 482 23.27 14.80 14.58
CA LYS A 482 23.83 16.06 14.10
C LYS A 482 25.07 15.85 13.22
N GLU A 483 25.95 14.92 13.58
CA GLU A 483 27.14 14.58 12.78
C GLU A 483 26.73 13.86 11.48
N ALA A 484 25.74 12.97 11.52
CA ALA A 484 25.17 12.34 10.33
C ALA A 484 24.55 13.37 9.40
N LYS A 485 23.72 14.28 9.94
CA LYS A 485 23.15 15.40 9.18
C LYS A 485 24.23 16.28 8.58
N GLN A 486 25.27 16.62 9.33
CA GLN A 486 26.41 17.37 8.82
C GLN A 486 27.25 16.59 7.78
N LYS A 487 27.37 15.28 7.90
CA LYS A 487 28.10 14.43 6.93
C LYS A 487 27.32 14.24 5.64
N VAL A 488 26.01 13.99 5.71
CA VAL A 488 25.13 13.93 4.53
C VAL A 488 25.02 15.31 3.90
N GLU A 489 24.82 16.39 4.66
CA GLU A 489 24.81 17.75 4.10
C GLU A 489 26.18 18.15 3.52
N LYS A 490 27.30 17.70 4.10
CA LYS A 490 28.64 17.85 3.53
C LYS A 490 28.88 16.95 2.32
N ALA A 491 28.30 15.75 2.25
CA ALA A 491 28.41 14.85 1.10
C ALA A 491 27.52 15.31 -0.06
N LEU A 492 26.35 15.88 0.24
CA LEU A 492 25.47 16.56 -0.71
C LEU A 492 26.07 17.90 -1.16
N SER A 493 26.70 18.67 -0.27
CA SER A 493 27.47 19.87 -0.66
C SER A 493 28.68 19.44 -1.50
N SER A 494 29.49 18.48 -1.06
CA SER A 494 30.61 17.89 -1.83
C SER A 494 30.16 17.34 -3.19
N THR A 495 28.95 16.76 -3.30
CA THR A 495 28.37 16.36 -4.58
C THR A 495 27.98 17.59 -5.42
N LYS A 496 27.29 18.58 -4.84
CA LYS A 496 26.90 19.86 -5.49
C LYS A 496 28.11 20.77 -5.81
N ASP A 497 29.21 20.61 -5.10
CA ASP A 497 30.42 21.42 -5.20
C ASP A 497 31.47 20.70 -6.04
N GLN A 498 31.49 19.36 -6.11
CA GLN A 498 32.12 18.64 -7.21
C GLN A 498 31.40 18.97 -8.53
N ARG A 499 30.06 19.00 -8.56
CA ARG A 499 29.28 19.50 -9.73
C ARG A 499 29.64 20.96 -10.13
N LYS A 500 30.38 21.72 -9.31
CA LYS A 500 30.90 23.08 -9.60
C LYS A 500 32.42 23.17 -9.75
N MET A 501 33.18 22.30 -9.06
CA MET A 501 34.64 22.25 -9.00
C MET A 501 35.25 21.30 -10.02
N ASP A 502 34.47 20.38 -10.59
CA ASP A 502 34.62 19.94 -11.98
C ASP A 502 34.32 21.15 -12.89
N LYS A 503 35.18 22.19 -12.80
CA LYS A 503 35.10 23.40 -13.62
C LYS A 503 35.18 23.00 -15.07
N ILE A 504 34.32 23.61 -15.90
CA ILE A 504 34.25 23.33 -17.33
C ILE A 504 35.45 23.96 -18.04
N GLU A 505 36.60 23.30 -17.93
CA GLU A 505 37.83 23.64 -18.65
C GLU A 505 37.97 22.82 -19.94
N SER A 506 37.19 21.73 -20.10
CA SER A 506 37.11 20.98 -21.36
C SER A 506 35.72 20.39 -21.66
N PRO A 507 35.42 20.04 -22.93
CA PRO A 507 34.23 19.25 -23.31
C PRO A 507 34.19 17.82 -22.74
N HIS A 508 35.25 17.37 -22.06
CA HIS A 508 35.33 16.06 -21.41
C HIS A 508 34.57 16.04 -20.07
N ASP A 509 34.39 17.20 -19.43
CA ASP A 509 33.99 17.26 -18.02
C ASP A 509 32.48 17.40 -17.78
N LEU A 510 31.72 17.89 -18.77
CA LEU A 510 30.24 17.97 -18.80
C LEU A 510 29.52 16.61 -18.66
N LYS A 511 30.24 15.50 -18.77
CA LYS A 511 29.75 14.14 -19.06
C LYS A 511 29.22 13.33 -17.86
N LYS A 512 29.12 13.92 -16.66
CA LYS A 512 28.96 13.16 -15.39
C LYS A 512 27.60 13.33 -14.67
N LEU A 513 26.71 14.20 -15.17
CA LEU A 513 25.76 14.92 -14.31
C LEU A 513 24.37 14.26 -14.13
N PHE A 514 23.86 13.47 -15.10
CA PHE A 514 22.53 12.79 -14.97
C PHE A 514 22.58 11.27 -14.83
N LYS A 515 22.31 10.83 -13.60
CA LYS A 515 21.02 10.17 -13.33
C LYS A 515 20.04 11.29 -12.97
N PHE A 516 18.76 11.18 -13.37
CA PHE A 516 17.79 12.29 -13.38
C PHE A 516 17.92 13.22 -12.16
N ALA A 517 18.34 14.47 -12.40
CA ALA A 517 18.59 15.43 -11.34
C ALA A 517 17.28 16.03 -10.83
N ILE A 518 16.51 15.22 -10.10
CA ILE A 518 15.41 15.69 -9.26
C ILE A 518 15.94 16.84 -8.40
N ASN A 519 15.17 17.91 -8.25
CA ASN A 519 15.61 19.13 -7.58
C ASN A 519 16.00 18.83 -6.12
N LEU A 520 17.31 18.69 -5.86
CA LEU A 520 17.94 18.25 -4.59
C LEU A 520 17.78 19.26 -3.43
N LYS A 521 16.73 20.08 -3.46
CA LYS A 521 16.26 20.94 -2.39
C LYS A 521 15.04 20.37 -1.66
N LYS A 522 14.32 19.39 -2.22
CA LYS A 522 12.95 19.04 -1.79
C LYS A 522 12.60 17.55 -1.63
N VAL A 523 13.50 16.62 -1.93
CA VAL A 523 13.30 15.19 -1.62
C VAL A 523 13.63 14.96 -0.13
N ASP A 524 12.76 15.44 0.76
CA ASP A 524 13.04 15.46 2.21
C ASP A 524 13.09 14.04 2.79
N LEU A 525 12.18 13.14 2.38
CA LEU A 525 12.19 11.72 2.76
C LEU A 525 13.48 11.01 2.36
N GLY A 526 13.97 11.23 1.14
CA GLY A 526 15.21 10.63 0.65
C GLY A 526 16.45 11.15 1.40
N LYS A 527 16.50 12.46 1.68
CA LYS A 527 17.56 13.07 2.49
C LYS A 527 17.52 12.55 3.92
N ALA A 528 16.33 12.42 4.49
CA ALA A 528 16.12 11.88 5.82
C ALA A 528 16.60 10.42 5.92
N ARG A 529 16.30 9.59 4.93
CA ARG A 529 16.79 8.20 4.91
C ARG A 529 18.33 8.12 4.88
N GLU A 530 19.01 8.95 4.09
CA GLU A 530 20.49 8.97 4.10
C GLU A 530 21.05 9.45 5.46
N ILE A 531 20.43 10.44 6.10
CA ILE A 531 20.82 10.89 7.45
C ILE A 531 20.59 9.77 8.47
N TYR A 532 19.52 8.99 8.33
CA TYR A 532 19.25 7.85 9.18
C TYR A 532 20.28 6.72 9.00
N GLU A 533 20.55 6.30 7.76
CA GLU A 533 21.55 5.27 7.45
C GLU A 533 22.95 5.67 7.95
N GLU A 534 23.37 6.93 7.76
CA GLU A 534 24.64 7.44 8.32
C GLU A 534 24.58 7.56 9.86
N SER A 535 23.42 7.80 10.47
CA SER A 535 23.27 7.81 11.94
C SER A 535 23.48 6.43 12.54
N ILE A 536 22.87 5.38 11.97
CA ILE A 536 23.08 3.99 12.41
C ILE A 536 24.54 3.56 12.17
N ARG A 537 25.14 3.98 11.05
CA ARG A 537 26.57 3.75 10.77
C ARG A 537 27.49 4.47 11.77
N LEU A 538 27.10 5.66 12.24
CA LEU A 538 27.84 6.42 13.25
C LEU A 538 27.68 5.88 14.67
N VAL A 539 26.48 5.41 15.03
CA VAL A 539 26.26 4.59 16.23
C VAL A 539 27.23 3.42 16.23
N GLN A 540 27.27 2.67 15.13
CA GLN A 540 28.19 1.53 15.02
C GLN A 540 29.65 1.95 15.20
N MET A 541 30.12 2.99 14.51
CA MET A 541 31.47 3.50 14.71
C MET A 541 31.74 3.93 16.17
N HIS A 542 30.75 4.46 16.88
CA HIS A 542 30.92 4.86 18.28
C HIS A 542 31.06 3.64 19.20
N ILE A 543 30.21 2.63 19.02
CA ILE A 543 30.23 1.40 19.82
C ILE A 543 31.49 0.58 19.53
N ASP A 544 31.87 0.39 18.26
CA ASP A 544 33.11 -0.32 17.85
C ASP A 544 34.35 0.22 18.59
N ASN A 545 34.52 1.54 18.57
CA ASN A 545 35.68 2.21 19.17
C ASN A 545 35.61 2.26 20.71
N GLY A 546 34.42 2.15 21.31
CA GLY A 546 34.22 2.14 22.76
C GLY A 546 34.30 0.75 23.39
N LEU A 547 33.91 -0.31 22.68
CA LEU A 547 33.81 -1.68 23.20
C LEU A 547 34.84 -2.67 22.64
N ALA A 548 35.47 -2.38 21.49
CA ALA A 548 36.46 -3.24 20.84
C ALA A 548 36.00 -4.71 20.69
N PHE A 549 34.94 -4.91 19.91
CA PHE A 549 34.19 -6.17 19.84
C PHE A 549 35.00 -7.43 19.46
N GLU A 550 34.67 -8.54 20.12
CA GLU A 550 34.80 -9.86 19.51
C GLU A 550 33.67 -10.09 18.51
N ALA A 551 34.00 -10.62 17.32
CA ALA A 551 33.10 -10.84 16.19
C ALA A 551 32.01 -11.94 16.39
N LYS A 552 31.62 -12.22 17.64
CA LYS A 552 30.61 -13.20 18.05
C LYS A 552 29.43 -12.60 18.83
N MET A 553 29.55 -11.35 19.30
CA MET A 553 28.52 -10.75 20.16
C MET A 553 27.24 -10.34 19.40
N ILE A 554 27.37 -10.05 18.10
CA ILE A 554 26.27 -9.72 17.18
C ILE A 554 26.44 -10.57 15.93
N SER A 555 25.35 -11.14 15.43
CA SER A 555 25.34 -11.93 14.20
C SER A 555 25.55 -11.01 12.98
N PRO A 556 26.43 -11.36 12.01
CA PRO A 556 26.89 -10.45 10.95
C PRO A 556 25.83 -10.04 9.90
N ASN A 557 24.56 -10.40 10.10
CA ASN A 557 23.42 -10.12 9.22
C ASN A 557 22.28 -9.42 9.98
N VAL A 558 22.62 -8.52 10.91
CA VAL A 558 21.70 -7.75 11.76
C VAL A 558 22.16 -6.30 11.87
N SER A 559 21.22 -5.36 11.93
CA SER A 559 21.50 -3.93 12.07
C SER A 559 21.80 -3.54 13.51
N TYR A 560 22.59 -2.48 13.72
CA TYR A 560 22.88 -1.97 15.06
C TYR A 560 21.66 -1.36 15.77
N GLU A 561 20.55 -1.12 15.08
CA GLU A 561 19.27 -0.82 15.74
C GLU A 561 18.83 -1.95 16.69
N ALA A 562 19.19 -3.21 16.41
CA ALA A 562 18.87 -4.35 17.28
C ALA A 562 19.57 -4.32 18.65
N VAL A 563 20.55 -3.41 18.84
CA VAL A 563 21.24 -3.17 20.12
C VAL A 563 20.87 -1.82 20.76
N LEU A 564 20.09 -0.97 20.09
CA LEU A 564 19.70 0.37 20.57
C LEU A 564 18.36 0.37 21.32
N PRO A 565 18.17 1.20 22.37
CA PRO A 565 16.85 1.48 22.91
C PRO A 565 15.87 2.02 21.85
N VAL A 566 14.58 1.66 21.93
CA VAL A 566 13.56 2.12 20.96
C VAL A 566 13.50 3.64 20.89
N SER A 567 13.64 4.32 22.04
CA SER A 567 13.72 5.78 22.16
C SER A 567 14.89 6.38 21.37
N TYR A 568 16.04 5.71 21.31
CA TYR A 568 17.20 6.18 20.54
C TYR A 568 16.99 5.96 19.05
N VAL A 569 16.43 4.81 18.65
CA VAL A 569 16.03 4.55 17.25
C VAL A 569 15.01 5.60 16.78
N GLN A 570 13.98 5.87 17.58
CA GLN A 570 12.98 6.90 17.31
C GLN A 570 13.59 8.30 17.25
N THR A 571 14.49 8.66 18.18
CA THR A 571 15.22 9.94 18.15
C THR A 571 16.03 10.08 16.87
N LEU A 572 16.69 9.03 16.39
CA LEU A 572 17.42 9.06 15.11
C LEU A 572 16.47 9.20 13.91
N MET A 573 15.28 8.57 13.93
CA MET A 573 14.25 8.78 12.90
C MET A 573 13.73 10.23 12.90
N GLU A 574 13.38 10.79 14.06
CA GLU A 574 12.88 12.16 14.18
C GLU A 574 13.92 13.22 13.78
N LYS A 575 15.15 13.12 14.31
CA LYS A 575 16.22 14.10 14.06
C LYS A 575 16.76 14.03 12.62
N SER A 576 16.57 12.89 11.93
CA SER A 576 16.83 12.76 10.49
C SER A 576 15.68 13.27 9.62
N GLY A 577 14.44 13.26 10.12
CA GLY A 577 13.21 13.53 9.37
C GLY A 577 12.57 12.28 8.75
N CYS A 578 13.03 11.08 9.14
CA CYS A 578 12.69 9.80 8.50
C CYS A 578 11.39 9.24 9.08
N GLN A 579 10.31 10.00 8.97
CA GLN A 579 9.02 9.70 9.59
C GLN A 579 8.23 8.67 8.79
N THR A 580 7.63 7.69 9.48
CA THR A 580 6.69 6.75 8.88
C THR A 580 5.25 7.11 9.25
N GLY A 581 4.52 7.72 8.32
CA GLY A 581 3.07 7.96 8.44
C GLY A 581 2.64 9.40 8.78
N GLN A 582 3.55 10.37 8.92
CA GLN A 582 3.20 11.78 9.13
C GLN A 582 3.09 12.57 7.81
N PHE A 583 1.89 12.55 7.21
CA PHE A 583 1.36 13.66 6.41
C PHE A 583 -0.14 13.82 6.70
N ALA A 584 -0.52 13.75 7.98
CA ALA A 584 -1.91 13.59 8.41
C ALA A 584 -2.75 14.87 8.27
N GLU A 585 -2.75 15.49 7.08
CA GLU A 585 -3.91 16.23 6.63
C GLU A 585 -5.10 15.27 6.62
N SER A 586 -6.10 15.55 7.45
CA SER A 586 -7.37 14.84 7.40
C SER A 586 -8.07 15.12 6.08
N CYS A 587 -8.84 14.16 5.57
CA CYS A 587 -9.66 14.34 4.37
C CYS A 587 -10.88 15.29 4.59
N ASP A 588 -10.85 16.12 5.64
CA ASP A 588 -11.90 17.05 6.06
C ASP A 588 -12.20 18.17 5.06
N ASP A 589 -11.30 18.43 4.10
CA ASP A 589 -11.65 19.11 2.84
C ASP A 589 -12.40 18.15 1.90
N TYR A 590 -13.49 17.58 2.40
CA TYR A 590 -14.45 16.77 1.66
C TYR A 590 -15.01 17.53 0.44
N CYS A 591 -14.89 18.86 0.38
CA CYS A 591 -15.40 19.69 -0.70
C CYS A 591 -14.49 19.71 -1.92
N PHE A 592 -13.17 19.76 -1.72
CA PHE A 592 -12.21 19.50 -2.81
C PHE A 592 -12.14 18.00 -3.11
N PHE A 593 -11.90 17.16 -2.10
CA PHE A 593 -11.65 15.72 -2.28
C PHE A 593 -12.88 14.89 -2.69
N SER A 594 -14.10 15.44 -2.67
CA SER A 594 -15.25 14.79 -3.31
C SER A 594 -15.23 14.95 -4.84
N LYS A 595 -14.69 16.06 -5.36
CA LYS A 595 -14.82 16.43 -6.78
C LYS A 595 -13.54 16.23 -7.60
N TYR A 596 -12.37 16.50 -7.00
CA TYR A 596 -11.06 16.50 -7.65
C TYR A 596 -10.02 15.71 -6.86
N ARG A 597 -9.01 15.16 -7.55
CA ARG A 597 -7.84 14.52 -6.93
C ARG A 597 -6.93 15.58 -6.31
N SER A 598 -6.27 15.25 -5.20
CA SER A 598 -5.05 15.97 -4.78
C SER A 598 -3.96 15.85 -5.85
N TYR A 599 -2.81 16.50 -5.67
CA TYR A 599 -1.67 16.36 -6.59
C TYR A 599 -0.79 15.13 -6.27
N ASP A 600 -0.77 14.68 -5.02
CA ASP A 600 0.02 13.55 -4.52
C ASP A 600 -0.72 12.20 -4.54
N GLY A 601 -2.03 12.20 -4.79
CA GLY A 601 -2.91 11.02 -4.74
C GLY A 601 -3.61 10.77 -3.39
N GLN A 602 -3.33 11.57 -2.34
CA GLN A 602 -3.95 11.43 -1.02
C GLN A 602 -5.49 11.54 -1.05
N CYS A 603 -6.15 10.89 -0.08
CA CYS A 603 -7.60 10.87 0.08
C CYS A 603 -8.39 10.29 -1.12
N ASN A 604 -7.73 9.64 -2.08
CA ASN A 604 -8.41 8.85 -3.12
C ASN A 604 -9.21 7.71 -2.46
N ASN A 605 -8.53 6.86 -1.69
CA ASN A 605 -9.19 5.97 -0.74
C ASN A 605 -9.46 6.75 0.57
N GLN A 606 -10.69 6.67 1.11
CA GLN A 606 -11.09 7.45 2.29
C GLN A 606 -10.76 6.77 3.62
N GLU A 607 -10.72 5.44 3.66
CA GLU A 607 -10.33 4.66 4.85
C GLU A 607 -8.81 4.48 4.94
N ARG A 608 -8.14 4.53 3.78
CA ARG A 608 -6.70 4.29 3.63
C ARG A 608 -6.08 5.39 2.75
N PRO A 609 -6.06 6.66 3.21
CA PRO A 609 -5.66 7.82 2.39
C PRO A 609 -4.23 7.78 1.84
N TRP A 610 -3.42 6.82 2.30
CA TRP A 610 -2.05 6.52 1.89
C TRP A 610 -1.90 5.65 0.65
N TRP A 611 -2.96 4.95 0.25
CA TRP A 611 -2.90 4.06 -0.91
C TRP A 611 -2.77 4.87 -2.20
N GLY A 612 -1.79 4.48 -3.01
CA GLY A 612 -1.44 5.15 -4.27
C GLY A 612 -0.77 6.53 -4.15
N VAL A 613 -0.38 6.98 -2.95
CA VAL A 613 0.24 8.31 -2.73
C VAL A 613 1.68 8.36 -3.23
N SER A 614 2.12 9.53 -3.72
CA SER A 614 3.50 9.78 -4.16
C SER A 614 4.51 9.85 -3.01
N GLU A 615 5.78 9.59 -3.32
CA GLU A 615 6.91 9.47 -2.38
C GLU A 615 6.76 8.34 -1.34
N MET A 616 5.83 7.39 -1.58
CA MET A 616 5.62 6.19 -0.75
C MET A 616 6.37 4.96 -1.30
N ALA A 617 6.54 3.94 -0.45
CA ALA A 617 7.12 2.67 -0.86
C ALA A 617 6.26 1.94 -1.90
N PHE A 618 6.90 1.32 -2.90
CA PHE A 618 6.24 0.32 -3.74
C PHE A 618 5.72 -0.83 -2.86
N MET A 619 4.56 -1.39 -3.20
CA MET A 619 4.11 -2.65 -2.60
C MET A 619 4.83 -3.85 -3.22
N ARG A 620 4.68 -5.02 -2.60
CA ARG A 620 5.30 -6.28 -3.04
C ARG A 620 4.25 -7.31 -3.42
N LEU A 621 4.43 -7.98 -4.56
CA LEU A 621 3.64 -9.16 -4.93
C LEU A 621 4.16 -10.44 -4.26
N LEU A 622 5.46 -10.54 -4.01
CA LEU A 622 6.11 -11.60 -3.23
C LEU A 622 7.15 -11.02 -2.26
N PRO A 623 7.48 -11.70 -1.14
CA PRO A 623 8.58 -11.30 -0.27
C PRO A 623 9.91 -11.19 -1.03
N PRO A 624 10.69 -10.10 -0.86
CA PRO A 624 11.87 -9.85 -1.67
C PRO A 624 13.06 -10.77 -1.33
N ARG A 625 13.81 -11.14 -2.36
CA ARG A 625 15.01 -11.97 -2.32
C ARG A 625 16.27 -11.11 -2.19
N TYR A 626 16.69 -10.87 -0.95
CA TYR A 626 17.99 -10.25 -0.63
C TYR A 626 19.03 -11.28 -0.17
N GLU A 627 20.30 -11.03 -0.47
CA GLU A 627 21.44 -11.93 -0.26
C GLU A 627 21.75 -12.21 1.22
N ASN A 628 21.44 -11.26 2.10
CA ASN A 628 21.50 -11.38 3.56
C ASN A 628 20.10 -11.57 4.21
N GLY A 629 19.07 -11.69 3.37
CA GLY A 629 17.67 -11.79 3.77
C GLY A 629 16.94 -10.46 4.05
N PHE A 630 17.57 -9.28 3.91
CA PHE A 630 16.89 -8.01 4.20
C PHE A 630 17.28 -6.80 3.34
N ASN A 631 18.55 -6.60 2.96
CA ASN A 631 18.94 -5.41 2.19
C ASN A 631 20.12 -5.53 1.20
N THR A 632 20.97 -6.57 1.28
CA THR A 632 22.10 -6.73 0.36
C THR A 632 21.62 -7.32 -0.97
N PRO A 633 21.86 -6.69 -2.13
CA PRO A 633 21.45 -7.19 -3.45
C PRO A 633 21.99 -8.59 -3.75
N VAL A 634 21.25 -9.37 -4.54
CA VAL A 634 21.71 -10.69 -5.03
C VAL A 634 22.90 -10.52 -5.99
N GLY A 635 24.04 -11.14 -5.64
CA GLY A 635 25.29 -11.04 -6.41
C GLY A 635 26.21 -9.92 -5.93
N TRP A 636 26.14 -9.59 -4.64
CA TRP A 636 26.99 -8.59 -3.99
C TRP A 636 28.31 -9.21 -3.53
N GLU A 637 28.26 -10.35 -2.83
CA GLU A 637 29.42 -11.13 -2.43
C GLU A 637 30.02 -11.89 -3.63
N LYS A 638 31.26 -11.54 -3.97
CA LYS A 638 32.01 -12.15 -5.08
C LYS A 638 32.21 -13.65 -4.83
N GLY A 639 31.60 -14.48 -5.67
CA GLY A 639 31.73 -15.94 -5.64
C GLY A 639 30.59 -16.70 -4.96
N LYS A 640 29.62 -16.00 -4.34
CA LYS A 640 28.50 -16.61 -3.62
C LYS A 640 27.64 -17.50 -4.54
N LEU A 641 27.27 -18.68 -4.05
CA LEU A 641 26.45 -19.65 -4.78
C LEU A 641 24.96 -19.55 -4.41
N TYR A 642 24.13 -19.67 -5.42
CA TYR A 642 22.67 -19.70 -5.38
C TYR A 642 22.21 -20.96 -6.11
N ASN A 643 21.52 -21.87 -5.43
CA ASN A 643 21.11 -23.16 -5.99
C ASN A 643 22.29 -23.95 -6.63
N GLY A 644 23.50 -23.79 -6.08
CA GLY A 644 24.76 -24.40 -6.57
C GLY A 644 25.57 -23.57 -7.58
N TYR A 645 25.05 -22.44 -8.08
CA TYR A 645 25.69 -21.65 -9.15
C TYR A 645 25.84 -20.17 -8.77
N GLN A 646 26.87 -19.49 -9.27
CA GLN A 646 26.96 -18.02 -9.14
C GLN A 646 25.91 -17.37 -10.06
N VAL A 647 25.30 -16.26 -9.62
CA VAL A 647 24.42 -15.47 -10.51
C VAL A 647 25.27 -14.75 -11.57
N PRO A 648 24.88 -14.76 -12.86
CA PRO A 648 25.71 -14.21 -13.93
C PRO A 648 25.81 -12.69 -13.84
N ASN A 649 26.95 -12.16 -14.27
CA ASN A 649 27.17 -10.73 -14.45
C ASN A 649 26.12 -10.12 -15.40
N ALA A 650 25.49 -9.01 -15.01
CA ALA A 650 24.39 -8.39 -15.78
C ALA A 650 24.80 -7.94 -17.19
N ARG A 651 26.03 -7.45 -17.38
CA ARG A 651 26.60 -7.07 -18.68
C ARG A 651 26.94 -8.30 -19.53
N LYS A 652 27.38 -9.41 -18.92
CA LYS A 652 27.56 -10.70 -19.62
C LYS A 652 26.23 -11.23 -20.17
N VAL A 653 25.16 -11.20 -19.35
CA VAL A 653 23.80 -11.57 -19.81
C VAL A 653 23.35 -10.66 -20.94
N SER A 654 23.57 -9.34 -20.82
CA SER A 654 23.29 -8.39 -21.90
C SER A 654 23.98 -8.78 -23.22
N ARG A 655 25.32 -8.94 -23.21
CA ARG A 655 26.12 -9.24 -24.40
C ARG A 655 25.81 -10.60 -25.04
N VAL A 656 25.58 -11.64 -24.22
CA VAL A 656 25.43 -13.02 -24.71
C VAL A 656 23.99 -13.31 -25.15
N LEU A 657 23.00 -12.82 -24.42
CA LEU A 657 21.59 -13.22 -24.57
C LEU A 657 20.69 -12.11 -25.13
N ILE A 658 20.83 -10.88 -24.67
CA ILE A 658 19.79 -9.84 -24.84
C ILE A 658 20.09 -8.87 -26.02
N GLY A 659 21.37 -8.49 -26.20
CA GLY A 659 21.79 -7.44 -27.13
C GLY A 659 21.96 -7.93 -28.57
N THR A 660 21.06 -7.54 -29.47
CA THR A 660 21.03 -7.90 -30.89
C THR A 660 21.51 -6.78 -31.82
N ASP A 661 22.15 -7.15 -32.92
CA ASP A 661 22.47 -6.28 -34.06
C ASP A 661 21.33 -6.25 -35.10
N GLU A 662 20.52 -7.32 -35.17
CA GLU A 662 19.35 -7.42 -36.04
C GLU A 662 18.05 -6.99 -35.33
N THR A 663 17.12 -6.39 -36.08
CA THR A 663 15.78 -6.03 -35.58
C THR A 663 14.69 -6.29 -36.62
N THR A 664 13.74 -7.16 -36.28
CA THR A 664 12.52 -7.39 -37.08
C THR A 664 11.45 -6.32 -36.77
N PRO A 665 10.85 -5.63 -37.76
CA PRO A 665 9.71 -4.74 -37.53
C PRO A 665 8.42 -5.52 -37.26
N HIS A 666 7.48 -4.94 -36.51
CA HIS A 666 6.15 -5.52 -36.30
C HIS A 666 5.23 -5.28 -37.52
N THR A 667 4.40 -6.26 -37.85
CA THR A 667 3.55 -6.21 -39.07
C THR A 667 2.25 -5.43 -38.90
N HIS A 668 1.79 -5.19 -37.67
CA HIS A 668 0.44 -4.68 -37.39
C HIS A 668 0.35 -3.55 -36.36
N LEU A 669 1.47 -3.16 -35.72
CA LEU A 669 1.46 -2.15 -34.66
C LEU A 669 2.53 -1.09 -34.90
N SER A 670 2.17 0.16 -34.67
CA SER A 670 3.00 1.35 -34.89
C SER A 670 3.92 1.64 -33.71
N ALA A 671 4.96 2.45 -33.94
CA ALA A 671 5.91 2.94 -32.93
C ALA A 671 5.21 3.70 -31.78
N MET A 672 4.04 4.30 -32.02
CA MET A 672 3.18 4.90 -30.98
C MET A 672 2.81 3.91 -29.87
N THR A 673 2.73 2.61 -30.17
CA THR A 673 2.46 1.56 -29.17
C THR A 673 3.54 1.48 -28.09
N MET A 674 4.80 1.69 -28.46
CA MET A 674 5.91 1.80 -27.51
C MET A 674 5.89 3.16 -26.82
N GLN A 675 5.70 4.25 -27.59
CA GLN A 675 5.77 5.61 -27.05
C GLN A 675 4.70 5.90 -25.99
N TRP A 676 3.47 5.42 -26.19
CA TRP A 676 2.41 5.51 -25.19
C TRP A 676 2.76 4.70 -23.94
N GLY A 677 3.35 3.51 -24.10
CA GLY A 677 3.86 2.73 -22.96
C GLY A 677 4.87 3.49 -22.11
N GLN A 678 5.80 4.22 -22.74
CA GLN A 678 6.74 5.10 -22.02
C GLN A 678 6.01 6.28 -21.34
N PHE A 679 5.11 6.96 -22.07
CA PHE A 679 4.37 8.11 -21.56
C PHE A 679 3.48 7.76 -20.35
N ILE A 680 2.94 6.53 -20.32
CA ILE A 680 2.11 6.01 -19.23
C ILE A 680 2.94 5.43 -18.08
N ASP A 681 4.10 4.80 -18.31
CA ASP A 681 5.05 4.52 -17.22
C ASP A 681 5.45 5.81 -16.51
N HIS A 682 5.63 6.90 -17.26
CA HIS A 682 5.97 8.21 -16.73
C HIS A 682 4.81 8.95 -16.02
N ASP A 683 3.61 8.37 -15.99
CA ASP A 683 2.49 8.82 -15.16
C ASP A 683 2.33 8.00 -13.86
N LEU A 684 3.01 6.83 -13.79
CA LEU A 684 2.77 5.79 -12.76
C LEU A 684 4.01 5.47 -11.92
N THR A 685 5.22 5.45 -12.50
CA THR A 685 6.42 4.94 -11.84
C THR A 685 7.65 5.84 -12.03
N LEU A 686 8.30 6.20 -10.92
CA LEU A 686 9.63 6.84 -10.88
C LEU A 686 10.35 6.44 -9.59
N THR A 687 11.36 5.57 -9.66
CA THR A 687 12.08 5.16 -8.45
C THR A 687 13.05 6.23 -7.94
N ALA A 688 12.94 6.60 -6.67
CA ALA A 688 13.82 7.57 -6.02
C ALA A 688 15.30 7.12 -6.04
N PRO A 689 16.24 7.88 -6.64
CA PRO A 689 17.67 7.55 -6.63
C PRO A 689 18.29 7.77 -5.24
N ALA A 690 19.49 7.23 -5.00
CA ALA A 690 20.35 7.75 -3.93
C ALA A 690 20.70 9.22 -4.21
N LEU A 691 20.86 10.04 -3.16
CA LEU A 691 21.14 11.47 -3.29
C LEU A 691 22.64 11.77 -3.19
N THR A 692 23.37 10.95 -2.44
CA THR A 692 24.83 10.89 -2.41
C THR A 692 25.38 9.94 -3.47
N ARG A 693 26.56 10.27 -4.02
CA ARG A 693 27.33 9.42 -4.94
C ARG A 693 28.66 8.93 -4.35
N HIS A 694 28.83 9.14 -3.03
CA HIS A 694 29.98 8.73 -2.22
C HIS A 694 29.64 7.44 -1.48
N SER A 695 30.54 6.46 -1.44
CA SER A 695 30.37 5.30 -0.55
C SER A 695 30.48 5.73 0.92
N TYR A 696 29.49 5.36 1.75
CA TYR A 696 29.45 5.81 3.16
C TYR A 696 30.63 5.30 4.00
N LYS A 697 31.31 4.24 3.53
CA LYS A 697 32.44 3.59 4.21
C LYS A 697 33.80 4.21 3.88
N GLU A 698 34.00 4.69 2.66
CA GLU A 698 35.32 5.07 2.12
C GLU A 698 35.36 6.46 1.47
N GLY A 699 34.20 7.10 1.26
CA GLY A 699 34.07 8.39 0.59
C GLY A 699 34.33 8.34 -0.93
N ALA A 700 34.62 7.16 -1.48
CA ALA A 700 34.90 6.94 -2.90
C ALA A 700 33.65 7.15 -3.75
N PHE A 701 33.80 7.78 -4.92
CA PHE A 701 32.69 7.95 -5.86
C PHE A 701 32.39 6.65 -6.62
N CYS A 702 31.12 6.39 -6.95
CA CYS A 702 30.76 5.17 -7.69
C CYS A 702 31.45 5.09 -9.08
N ASN A 703 31.76 6.20 -9.76
CA ASN A 703 32.61 6.21 -10.97
C ASN A 703 34.13 6.05 -10.73
N ARG A 704 34.59 5.79 -9.50
CA ARG A 704 36.01 5.67 -9.12
C ARG A 704 36.34 4.42 -8.31
N THR A 705 35.39 3.50 -8.13
CA THR A 705 35.58 2.20 -7.49
C THR A 705 34.87 1.11 -8.29
N CYS A 706 35.31 -0.14 -8.16
CA CYS A 706 34.57 -1.31 -8.64
C CYS A 706 34.25 -2.29 -7.51
N GLU A 707 34.49 -1.91 -6.26
CA GLU A 707 34.01 -2.66 -5.10
C GLU A 707 32.56 -2.26 -4.75
N ASN A 708 31.80 -3.23 -4.25
CA ASN A 708 30.42 -3.03 -3.82
C ASN A 708 30.41 -2.44 -2.40
N ALA A 709 29.92 -1.20 -2.29
CA ALA A 709 29.82 -0.47 -1.03
C ALA A 709 28.75 0.62 -1.17
N ASP A 710 27.71 0.61 -0.34
CA ASP A 710 26.54 1.48 -0.51
C ASP A 710 26.92 2.96 -0.62
N PRO A 711 26.32 3.72 -1.58
CA PRO A 711 25.25 3.33 -2.49
C PRO A 711 25.73 2.71 -3.83
N CYS A 712 27.00 2.31 -3.97
CA CYS A 712 27.57 1.80 -5.22
C CYS A 712 27.41 0.26 -5.35
N PHE A 713 26.85 -0.21 -6.47
CA PHE A 713 26.68 -1.64 -6.79
C PHE A 713 27.04 -1.90 -8.27
N ASN A 714 28.28 -1.60 -8.62
CA ASN A 714 28.74 -1.44 -10.01
C ASN A 714 28.78 -2.76 -10.80
N ILE A 715 28.39 -2.68 -12.07
CA ILE A 715 28.36 -3.83 -12.99
C ILE A 715 29.77 -4.03 -13.55
N GLN A 716 30.47 -5.07 -13.10
CA GLN A 716 31.83 -5.38 -13.55
C GLN A 716 31.88 -5.62 -15.06
N LEU A 717 32.97 -5.22 -15.72
CA LEU A 717 33.25 -5.55 -17.12
C LEU A 717 34.21 -6.74 -17.17
N GLU A 718 33.88 -7.74 -17.98
CA GLU A 718 34.78 -8.87 -18.23
C GLU A 718 35.91 -8.45 -19.18
N SER A 719 37.05 -9.15 -19.13
CA SER A 719 38.29 -8.78 -19.84
C SER A 719 38.19 -8.78 -21.38
N ASP A 720 37.09 -9.29 -21.94
CA ASP A 720 36.77 -9.29 -23.36
C ASP A 720 35.73 -8.22 -23.76
N ASP A 721 35.24 -7.39 -22.82
CA ASP A 721 34.18 -6.42 -23.10
C ASP A 721 34.70 -5.24 -23.93
N PRO A 722 34.12 -4.96 -25.12
CA PRO A 722 34.59 -3.86 -25.97
C PRO A 722 34.52 -2.49 -25.30
N LYS A 723 33.69 -2.31 -24.25
CA LYS A 723 33.65 -1.07 -23.47
C LYS A 723 34.97 -0.80 -22.71
N LEU A 724 35.77 -1.82 -22.36
CA LEU A 724 37.06 -1.66 -21.66
C LEU A 724 38.08 -0.84 -22.43
N HIS A 725 37.99 -0.76 -23.76
CA HIS A 725 38.90 0.05 -24.56
C HIS A 725 38.66 1.57 -24.41
N THR A 726 37.55 1.99 -23.78
CA THR A 726 37.29 3.40 -23.47
C THR A 726 38.03 3.86 -22.21
N GLY A 727 38.61 5.07 -22.25
CA GLY A 727 39.65 5.50 -21.28
C GLY A 727 39.26 5.44 -19.81
N LEU A 728 38.00 5.73 -19.45
CA LEU A 728 37.51 5.64 -18.08
C LEU A 728 37.54 4.18 -17.55
N TYR A 729 37.11 3.23 -18.38
CA TYR A 729 37.01 1.82 -17.99
C TYR A 729 38.34 1.05 -18.02
N GLN A 730 39.37 1.61 -18.66
CA GLN A 730 40.75 1.11 -18.50
C GLN A 730 41.28 1.26 -17.07
N LYS A 731 40.78 2.26 -16.32
CA LYS A 731 41.17 2.52 -14.93
C LYS A 731 40.21 1.91 -13.91
N HIS A 732 38.92 1.88 -14.23
CA HIS A 732 37.86 1.33 -13.39
C HIS A 732 36.99 0.39 -14.23
N PRO A 733 37.30 -0.93 -14.29
CA PRO A 733 36.68 -1.89 -15.22
C PRO A 733 35.26 -2.31 -14.80
N CYS A 734 34.38 -1.33 -14.61
CA CYS A 734 32.98 -1.53 -14.23
C CYS A 734 32.12 -0.33 -14.67
N MET A 735 30.85 -0.59 -14.96
CA MET A 735 29.86 0.44 -15.27
C MET A 735 29.24 0.99 -13.97
N GLU A 736 29.15 2.32 -13.88
CA GLU A 736 28.63 3.03 -12.71
C GLU A 736 27.13 2.73 -12.48
N PHE A 737 26.84 2.03 -11.38
CA PHE A 737 25.49 1.73 -10.93
C PHE A 737 25.33 2.15 -9.47
N GLU A 738 24.37 3.04 -9.24
CA GLU A 738 23.97 3.48 -7.89
C GLU A 738 22.68 2.76 -7.54
N ARG A 739 22.58 2.27 -6.31
CA ARG A 739 21.36 1.72 -5.72
C ARG A 739 20.27 2.79 -5.64
N ASN A 740 19.02 2.37 -5.64
CA ASN A 740 17.91 3.28 -5.36
C ASN A 740 17.78 3.55 -3.85
N GLY A 741 17.20 4.72 -3.52
CA GLY A 741 16.92 5.13 -2.16
C GLY A 741 15.92 4.18 -1.49
N ALA A 742 16.14 3.90 -0.21
CA ALA A 742 15.22 3.09 0.58
C ALA A 742 14.02 3.92 1.06
N ALA A 743 12.89 3.24 1.30
CA ALA A 743 11.82 3.78 2.11
C ALA A 743 12.27 3.90 3.58
N CYS A 744 11.76 4.91 4.30
CA CYS A 744 12.06 5.09 5.71
C CYS A 744 11.62 3.88 6.54
N GLY A 745 12.48 3.45 7.46
CA GLY A 745 12.28 2.25 8.26
C GLY A 745 12.38 0.92 7.49
N SER A 746 12.95 0.89 6.28
CA SER A 746 13.03 -0.31 5.43
C SER A 746 14.48 -0.74 5.14
N GLY A 747 14.71 -2.05 5.15
CA GLY A 747 16.02 -2.66 4.90
C GLY A 747 16.81 -3.01 6.15
N GLU A 748 16.13 -3.27 7.27
CA GLU A 748 16.69 -3.33 8.62
C GLU A 748 15.90 -4.28 9.55
N THR A 749 16.53 -4.67 10.67
CA THR A 749 15.88 -5.38 11.78
C THR A 749 15.32 -4.37 12.78
N SER A 750 14.29 -3.62 12.36
CA SER A 750 13.80 -2.47 13.12
C SER A 750 13.00 -2.86 14.38
N PRO A 751 13.39 -2.37 15.58
CA PRO A 751 12.61 -2.52 16.81
C PRO A 751 11.20 -1.92 16.71
N ILE A 752 11.07 -0.77 16.05
CA ILE A 752 9.85 0.05 16.05
C ILE A 752 8.70 -0.65 15.33
N PHE A 753 8.96 -1.29 14.19
CA PHE A 753 7.95 -2.04 13.45
C PHE A 753 7.77 -3.48 13.98
N GLN A 754 8.53 -3.87 15.00
CA GLN A 754 8.58 -5.21 15.61
C GLN A 754 8.76 -6.36 14.60
N ARG A 755 9.33 -6.07 13.43
CA ARG A 755 9.48 -6.99 12.29
C ARG A 755 10.79 -6.74 11.53
N VAL A 756 11.26 -7.74 10.80
CA VAL A 756 12.23 -7.49 9.73
C VAL A 756 11.52 -6.68 8.64
N THR A 757 12.01 -5.49 8.34
CA THR A 757 11.56 -4.73 7.18
C THR A 757 12.58 -4.92 6.08
N TYR A 758 12.19 -5.55 4.98
CA TYR A 758 13.05 -5.65 3.79
C TYR A 758 13.31 -4.26 3.20
N ARG A 759 14.38 -4.09 2.42
CA ARG A 759 14.66 -2.79 1.76
C ARG A 759 13.66 -2.59 0.64
N ASP A 760 12.75 -1.65 0.83
CA ASP A 760 11.80 -1.23 -0.19
C ASP A 760 12.22 0.10 -0.81
N GLN A 761 11.76 0.36 -2.03
CA GLN A 761 12.14 1.53 -2.80
C GLN A 761 10.92 2.44 -2.99
N LEU A 762 11.16 3.75 -3.02
CA LEU A 762 10.11 4.75 -3.12
C LEU A 762 9.68 4.97 -4.59
N ASN A 763 8.37 5.08 -4.81
CA ASN A 763 7.80 5.67 -6.01
C ASN A 763 7.65 7.17 -5.79
N LEU A 764 8.20 8.02 -6.66
CA LEU A 764 8.08 9.48 -6.57
C LEU A 764 6.83 10.04 -7.27
N LEU A 765 6.12 9.23 -8.06
CA LEU A 765 4.84 9.61 -8.66
C LEU A 765 3.66 9.06 -7.85
N THR A 766 2.46 9.61 -8.09
CA THR A 766 1.24 8.95 -7.64
C THR A 766 1.15 7.58 -8.33
N SER A 767 0.44 6.62 -7.74
CA SER A 767 0.19 5.34 -8.42
C SER A 767 -0.96 5.44 -9.43
N TYR A 768 -1.71 6.53 -9.46
CA TYR A 768 -2.94 6.64 -10.24
C TYR A 768 -2.65 7.09 -11.66
N LEU A 769 -3.43 6.58 -12.61
CA LEU A 769 -3.42 7.11 -13.98
C LEU A 769 -4.20 8.42 -14.01
N ASP A 770 -3.56 9.51 -13.62
CA ASP A 770 -4.19 10.80 -13.28
C ASP A 770 -3.56 12.03 -13.97
N ALA A 771 -2.61 11.82 -14.88
CA ALA A 771 -1.85 12.84 -15.58
C ALA A 771 -0.83 13.62 -14.71
N SER A 772 -0.36 13.08 -13.58
CA SER A 772 0.82 13.58 -12.85
C SER A 772 2.04 13.85 -13.76
N GLY A 773 2.27 13.07 -14.82
CA GLY A 773 3.33 13.30 -15.81
C GLY A 773 3.17 14.60 -16.62
N ILE A 774 1.99 15.23 -16.57
CA ILE A 774 1.68 16.55 -17.15
C ILE A 774 1.59 17.62 -16.04
N TYR A 775 1.01 17.30 -14.88
CA TYR A 775 0.65 18.27 -13.84
C TYR A 775 1.59 18.34 -12.63
N GLY A 776 2.52 17.41 -12.51
CA GLY A 776 3.34 17.19 -11.32
C GLY A 776 2.61 16.39 -10.23
N ASN A 777 3.39 15.85 -9.30
CA ASN A 777 2.90 15.04 -8.16
C ASN A 777 2.74 15.85 -6.85
N SER A 778 2.88 17.17 -6.88
CA SER A 778 2.65 18.04 -5.72
C SER A 778 2.07 19.41 -6.11
N GLU A 779 1.42 20.10 -5.15
CA GLU A 779 0.82 21.42 -5.42
C GLU A 779 1.87 22.43 -5.89
N GLU A 780 3.10 22.38 -5.38
CA GLU A 780 4.16 23.30 -5.79
C GLU A 780 4.64 23.04 -7.23
N GLN A 781 4.79 21.77 -7.65
CA GLN A 781 5.11 21.45 -9.04
C GLN A 781 3.99 21.95 -9.98
N ALA A 782 2.73 21.70 -9.59
CA ALA A 782 1.58 22.17 -10.35
C ALA A 782 1.53 23.70 -10.45
N LEU A 783 1.83 24.42 -9.36
CA LEU A 783 1.92 25.88 -9.35
C LEU A 783 3.09 26.41 -10.20
N GLU A 784 4.23 25.70 -10.27
CA GLU A 784 5.30 26.08 -11.21
C GLU A 784 4.86 25.83 -12.68
N LEU A 785 4.10 24.78 -12.95
CA LEU A 785 3.63 24.42 -14.30
C LEU A 785 2.45 25.28 -14.80
N ARG A 786 1.71 25.95 -13.92
CA ARG A 786 0.51 26.75 -14.25
C ARG A 786 0.82 28.19 -14.64
N ASP A 787 -0.01 28.76 -15.52
CA ASP A 787 -0.04 30.21 -15.75
C ASP A 787 -0.80 30.90 -14.61
N LEU A 788 -0.04 31.42 -13.66
CA LEU A 788 -0.57 32.20 -12.52
C LEU A 788 -0.69 33.71 -12.84
N TYR A 789 -0.43 34.14 -14.08
CA TYR A 789 -0.62 35.53 -14.52
C TYR A 789 -2.01 35.78 -15.12
N SER A 790 -2.74 34.73 -15.53
CA SER A 790 -4.11 34.85 -16.05
C SER A 790 -5.13 34.00 -15.27
N ASP A 791 -6.35 34.51 -15.16
CA ASP A 791 -7.49 33.84 -14.52
C ASP A 791 -8.21 32.91 -15.52
N HIS A 792 -7.42 32.12 -16.26
CA HIS A 792 -7.88 31.27 -17.37
C HIS A 792 -7.61 29.78 -17.17
N GLY A 793 -6.92 29.39 -16.10
CA GLY A 793 -6.68 27.99 -15.75
C GLY A 793 -5.76 27.22 -16.70
N LEU A 794 -4.80 27.93 -17.33
CA LEU A 794 -3.87 27.36 -18.31
C LEU A 794 -2.60 26.79 -17.67
N LEU A 795 -1.93 25.88 -18.38
CA LEU A 795 -0.52 25.55 -18.19
C LEU A 795 0.36 26.63 -18.85
N ARG A 796 1.50 26.93 -18.23
CA ARG A 796 2.58 27.74 -18.82
C ARG A 796 3.09 27.11 -20.11
N PHE A 797 3.55 27.96 -21.01
CA PHE A 797 4.13 27.56 -22.28
C PHE A 797 5.15 28.62 -22.73
N ASP A 798 6.05 28.24 -23.63
CA ASP A 798 6.92 29.18 -24.34
C ASP A 798 6.60 29.19 -25.85
N ILE A 799 6.74 30.35 -26.48
CA ILE A 799 6.59 30.54 -27.92
C ILE A 799 7.98 30.67 -28.52
N VAL A 800 8.33 29.80 -29.48
CA VAL A 800 9.59 29.91 -30.23
C VAL A 800 9.32 30.52 -31.61
N SER A 801 10.22 31.42 -32.03
CA SER A 801 10.14 32.09 -33.34
C SER A 801 10.09 31.06 -34.48
N GLY A 802 9.07 31.14 -35.32
CA GLY A 802 8.86 30.24 -36.46
C GLY A 802 7.97 29.01 -36.20
N ALA A 803 7.48 28.80 -34.96
CA ALA A 803 6.51 27.76 -34.65
C ALA A 803 5.06 28.27 -34.71
N ASN A 804 4.11 27.43 -35.15
CA ASN A 804 2.69 27.80 -35.24
C ASN A 804 1.97 27.63 -33.89
N LYS A 805 2.28 26.56 -33.15
CA LYS A 805 1.72 26.25 -31.82
C LYS A 805 2.81 26.27 -30.74
N PRO A 806 2.46 26.60 -29.47
CA PRO A 806 3.43 26.74 -28.39
C PRO A 806 4.13 25.43 -28.00
N TYR A 807 5.24 25.52 -27.26
CA TYR A 807 5.96 24.40 -26.65
C TYR A 807 5.78 24.38 -25.13
N MET A 808 6.23 23.29 -24.50
CA MET A 808 6.51 23.27 -23.06
C MET A 808 7.42 24.45 -22.67
N PRO A 809 7.25 25.02 -21.46
CA PRO A 809 8.11 26.09 -21.00
C PRO A 809 9.54 25.58 -20.77
N PHE A 810 10.56 26.41 -21.01
CA PHE A 810 11.94 26.07 -20.71
C PHE A 810 12.22 26.17 -19.20
N GLU A 811 12.99 25.23 -18.68
CA GLU A 811 13.35 25.21 -17.26
C GLU A 811 14.31 26.37 -16.92
N LYS A 812 14.05 27.08 -15.82
CA LYS A 812 14.82 28.29 -15.47
C LYS A 812 16.14 27.94 -14.81
N ASP A 813 16.10 27.21 -13.69
CA ASP A 813 17.25 26.94 -12.83
C ASP A 813 17.53 25.43 -12.70
N SER A 814 17.62 24.76 -13.85
CA SER A 814 17.85 23.31 -13.93
C SER A 814 19.27 22.91 -13.54
N ASP A 815 19.38 21.85 -12.72
CA ASP A 815 20.59 21.02 -12.68
C ASP A 815 20.72 20.18 -13.98
N MET A 816 19.62 19.95 -14.72
CA MET A 816 19.60 19.22 -15.99
C MET A 816 20.10 20.06 -17.17
N ASP A 817 21.14 19.54 -17.83
CA ASP A 817 21.86 20.19 -18.90
C ASP A 817 21.66 19.44 -20.22
N CYS A 818 20.57 19.78 -20.91
CA CYS A 818 20.30 19.32 -22.27
C CYS A 818 21.17 20.03 -23.33
N ARG A 819 22.04 20.99 -22.96
CA ARG A 819 22.86 21.76 -23.90
C ARG A 819 24.05 20.91 -24.35
N ARG A 820 24.28 20.77 -25.66
CA ARG A 820 25.60 20.31 -26.17
C ARG A 820 26.22 21.33 -27.13
N ASN A 821 27.48 21.66 -26.83
CA ASN A 821 28.23 22.72 -27.49
C ASN A 821 28.86 22.23 -28.81
N TYR A 822 28.07 22.25 -29.89
CA TYR A 822 28.58 22.17 -31.28
C TYR A 822 28.31 23.45 -32.10
N SER A 823 27.35 24.28 -31.67
CA SER A 823 27.28 25.70 -32.03
C SER A 823 27.36 26.54 -30.76
N ARG A 824 28.11 27.64 -30.82
CA ARG A 824 28.23 28.61 -29.72
C ARG A 824 27.09 29.63 -29.68
N GLU A 825 26.14 29.57 -30.62
CA GLU A 825 25.30 30.73 -30.95
C GLU A 825 23.92 30.74 -30.29
N ASN A 826 23.36 29.60 -29.86
CA ASN A 826 22.15 29.55 -29.00
C ASN A 826 22.00 28.20 -28.27
N PRO A 827 22.31 28.11 -26.96
CA PRO A 827 22.11 26.90 -26.17
C PRO A 827 20.66 26.77 -25.66
N ILE A 828 19.86 25.92 -26.31
CA ILE A 828 18.50 25.57 -25.87
C ILE A 828 18.55 24.71 -24.59
N LYS A 829 17.65 24.97 -23.64
CA LYS A 829 17.55 24.27 -22.35
C LYS A 829 16.60 23.06 -22.44
N CYS A 830 16.58 22.25 -21.39
CA CYS A 830 15.51 21.29 -21.15
C CYS A 830 14.15 21.98 -21.00
N PHE A 831 13.09 21.28 -21.39
CA PHE A 831 11.70 21.65 -21.13
C PHE A 831 11.28 21.26 -19.71
N LEU A 832 10.33 21.99 -19.13
CA LEU A 832 9.70 21.70 -17.84
C LEU A 832 8.33 21.05 -18.06
N ALA A 833 8.08 19.94 -17.34
CA ALA A 833 6.85 19.14 -17.38
C ALA A 833 6.59 18.51 -15.99
N GLY A 834 5.46 17.82 -15.82
CA GLY A 834 5.13 17.10 -14.58
C GLY A 834 6.12 15.98 -14.23
N ASP A 835 6.53 15.18 -15.22
CA ASP A 835 7.60 14.20 -15.05
C ASP A 835 8.96 14.74 -15.54
N VAL A 836 9.98 14.60 -14.69
CA VAL A 836 11.35 15.10 -14.95
C VAL A 836 12.05 14.42 -16.14
N ARG A 837 11.56 13.26 -16.60
CA ARG A 837 12.13 12.50 -17.72
C ARG A 837 11.47 12.87 -19.05
N ALA A 838 10.56 13.85 -19.13
CA ALA A 838 9.96 14.31 -20.38
C ALA A 838 10.98 14.70 -21.47
N ASN A 839 12.21 15.04 -21.07
CA ASN A 839 13.35 15.34 -21.96
C ASN A 839 14.19 14.12 -22.39
N GLU A 840 13.84 12.90 -21.98
CA GLU A 840 14.66 11.71 -22.20
C GLU A 840 14.88 11.46 -23.71
N GLN A 841 13.84 11.57 -24.55
CA GLN A 841 13.96 11.52 -26.02
C GLN A 841 12.84 12.29 -26.75
N LEU A 842 13.07 12.63 -28.02
CA LEU A 842 12.24 13.57 -28.80
C LEU A 842 10.76 13.17 -29.00
N GLY A 843 10.47 11.87 -29.13
CA GLY A 843 9.10 11.37 -29.23
C GLY A 843 8.32 11.59 -27.94
N LEU A 844 8.96 11.37 -26.79
CA LEU A 844 8.39 11.66 -25.47
C LEU A 844 8.15 13.16 -25.29
N MET A 845 9.13 14.02 -25.63
CA MET A 845 8.94 15.49 -25.63
C MET A 845 7.74 15.90 -26.49
N SER A 846 7.53 15.23 -27.64
CA SER A 846 6.40 15.49 -28.52
C SER A 846 5.06 15.13 -27.87
N MET A 847 5.00 14.01 -27.12
CA MET A 847 3.80 13.62 -26.36
C MET A 847 3.45 14.64 -25.26
N HIS A 848 4.39 15.00 -24.38
CA HIS A 848 4.11 16.02 -23.34
C HIS A 848 3.72 17.37 -23.98
N THR A 849 4.34 17.75 -25.11
CA THR A 849 3.96 18.96 -25.85
C THR A 849 2.52 18.93 -26.36
N ILE A 850 2.04 17.85 -26.98
CA ILE A 850 0.66 17.80 -27.47
C ILE A 850 -0.38 17.73 -26.34
N PHE A 851 -0.06 17.14 -25.18
CA PHE A 851 -0.98 17.14 -24.04
C PHE A 851 -1.05 18.47 -23.29
N LEU A 852 0.04 19.24 -23.24
CA LEU A 852 0.02 20.63 -22.79
C LEU A 852 -0.84 21.49 -23.73
N ARG A 853 -0.70 21.31 -25.05
CA ARG A 853 -1.54 21.98 -26.05
C ARG A 853 -3.02 21.61 -25.88
N GLU A 854 -3.34 20.33 -25.64
CA GLU A 854 -4.72 19.86 -25.43
C GLU A 854 -5.32 20.38 -24.12
N HIS A 855 -4.55 20.43 -23.02
CA HIS A 855 -5.00 21.09 -21.79
C HIS A 855 -5.36 22.55 -22.07
N ASN A 856 -4.45 23.33 -22.66
CA ASN A 856 -4.70 24.75 -22.92
C ASN A 856 -5.88 24.97 -23.89
N ARG A 857 -6.13 24.04 -24.82
CA ARG A 857 -7.31 24.03 -25.69
C ARG A 857 -8.61 23.78 -24.91
N ILE A 858 -8.66 22.73 -24.09
CA ILE A 858 -9.84 22.38 -23.30
C ILE A 858 -10.14 23.48 -22.27
N ALA A 859 -9.13 23.98 -21.54
CA ALA A 859 -9.26 25.07 -20.58
C ALA A 859 -9.82 26.35 -21.25
N SER A 860 -9.26 26.74 -22.40
CA SER A 860 -9.78 27.88 -23.18
C SER A 860 -11.25 27.67 -23.59
N LYS A 861 -11.64 26.44 -23.96
CA LYS A 861 -13.03 26.16 -24.35
C LYS A 861 -13.99 26.10 -23.16
N LEU A 862 -13.53 25.63 -21.99
CA LEU A 862 -14.31 25.68 -20.75
C LEU A 862 -14.53 27.12 -20.30
N LEU A 863 -13.53 28.00 -20.42
CA LEU A 863 -13.65 29.45 -20.19
C LEU A 863 -14.68 30.10 -21.13
N GLU A 864 -14.78 29.68 -22.40
CA GLU A 864 -15.81 30.17 -23.32
C GLU A 864 -17.25 29.78 -22.92
N VAL A 865 -17.46 28.54 -22.46
CA VAL A 865 -18.82 28.03 -22.15
C VAL A 865 -19.25 28.30 -20.71
N ASN A 866 -18.31 28.59 -19.81
CA ASN A 866 -18.58 28.90 -18.40
C ASN A 866 -18.00 30.28 -18.01
N GLU A 867 -18.63 31.37 -18.49
CA GLU A 867 -18.23 32.76 -18.21
C GLU A 867 -18.09 33.12 -16.70
N ASN A 868 -18.58 32.27 -15.78
CA ASN A 868 -18.58 32.45 -14.32
C ASN A 868 -17.55 31.59 -13.57
N TRP A 869 -16.81 30.70 -14.23
CA TRP A 869 -15.77 29.90 -13.57
C TRP A 869 -14.48 30.71 -13.39
N ASP A 870 -13.76 30.47 -12.30
CA ASP A 870 -12.42 30.98 -12.07
C ASP A 870 -11.34 30.06 -12.67
N GLY A 871 -10.11 30.56 -12.74
CA GLY A 871 -8.97 29.80 -13.28
C GLY A 871 -8.67 28.50 -12.52
N GLU A 872 -9.01 28.40 -11.23
CA GLU A 872 -8.86 27.15 -10.46
C GLU A 872 -9.89 26.11 -10.89
N THR A 873 -11.16 26.49 -11.01
CA THR A 873 -12.23 25.61 -11.48
C THR A 873 -11.96 25.13 -12.91
N ILE A 874 -11.54 26.04 -13.80
CA ILE A 874 -11.17 25.69 -15.18
C ILE A 874 -9.97 24.74 -15.21
N PHE A 875 -8.93 24.99 -14.42
CA PHE A 875 -7.75 24.14 -14.35
C PHE A 875 -8.10 22.72 -13.86
N GLN A 876 -8.85 22.59 -12.75
CA GLN A 876 -9.16 21.28 -12.17
C GLN A 876 -10.14 20.46 -13.03
N GLU A 877 -11.15 21.08 -13.64
CA GLU A 877 -12.03 20.38 -14.60
C GLU A 877 -11.24 19.96 -15.85
N THR A 878 -10.32 20.78 -16.35
CA THR A 878 -9.44 20.42 -17.46
C THR A 878 -8.51 19.26 -17.10
N ARG A 879 -7.86 19.31 -15.93
CA ARG A 879 -7.03 18.23 -15.37
C ARG A 879 -7.82 16.93 -15.26
N LYS A 880 -9.06 17.00 -14.74
CA LYS A 880 -9.98 15.86 -14.62
C LYS A 880 -10.37 15.27 -15.98
N ILE A 881 -10.67 16.08 -16.99
CA ILE A 881 -10.95 15.61 -18.36
C ILE A 881 -9.72 14.97 -19.00
N ILE A 882 -8.53 15.57 -18.85
CA ILE A 882 -7.28 15.02 -19.41
C ILE A 882 -6.94 13.66 -18.77
N GLY A 883 -7.03 13.52 -17.44
CA GLY A 883 -6.85 12.23 -16.76
C GLY A 883 -7.85 11.18 -17.26
N ALA A 884 -9.12 11.55 -17.43
CA ALA A 884 -10.14 10.66 -18.01
C ALA A 884 -9.85 10.24 -19.46
N ILE A 885 -9.24 11.10 -20.27
CA ILE A 885 -8.80 10.79 -21.62
C ILE A 885 -7.61 9.79 -21.59
N LEU A 886 -6.62 10.00 -20.73
CA LEU A 886 -5.51 9.05 -20.54
C LEU A 886 -6.02 7.67 -20.09
N GLN A 887 -6.97 7.63 -19.14
CA GLN A 887 -7.65 6.41 -18.70
C GLN A 887 -8.42 5.72 -19.84
N HIS A 888 -9.22 6.48 -20.61
CA HIS A 888 -9.97 5.93 -21.73
C HIS A 888 -9.06 5.29 -22.79
N VAL A 889 -8.08 6.04 -23.33
CA VAL A 889 -7.16 5.55 -24.38
C VAL A 889 -6.34 4.37 -23.87
N THR A 890 -5.82 4.44 -22.64
CA THR A 890 -4.96 3.36 -22.10
C THR A 890 -5.71 2.05 -21.95
N TYR A 891 -6.93 2.05 -21.42
CA TYR A 891 -7.66 0.81 -21.15
C TYR A 891 -8.47 0.29 -22.35
N ASN A 892 -8.94 1.16 -23.25
CA ASN A 892 -9.75 0.74 -24.39
C ASN A 892 -8.90 0.50 -25.65
N ASP A 893 -7.94 1.38 -25.95
CA ASP A 893 -7.18 1.32 -27.20
C ASP A 893 -5.85 0.57 -27.03
N TRP A 894 -5.10 0.80 -25.95
CA TRP A 894 -3.72 0.33 -25.82
C TRP A 894 -3.56 -1.00 -25.07
N LEU A 895 -4.10 -1.14 -23.85
CA LEU A 895 -3.91 -2.34 -23.02
C LEU A 895 -4.31 -3.66 -23.71
N PRO A 896 -5.45 -3.77 -24.41
CA PRO A 896 -5.82 -5.00 -25.11
C PRO A 896 -4.82 -5.40 -26.21
N LYS A 897 -4.12 -4.43 -26.82
CA LYS A 897 -3.12 -4.67 -27.87
C LYS A 897 -1.77 -5.15 -27.33
N ILE A 898 -1.44 -4.86 -26.07
CA ILE A 898 -0.16 -5.28 -25.46
C ILE A 898 -0.30 -6.58 -24.65
N LEU A 899 -1.40 -6.76 -23.92
CA LEU A 899 -1.69 -7.92 -23.07
C LEU A 899 -2.26 -9.12 -23.84
N GLY A 900 -2.78 -8.88 -25.05
CA GLY A 900 -3.70 -9.80 -25.72
C GLY A 900 -5.12 -9.68 -25.15
N LYS A 901 -6.13 -9.89 -26.00
CA LYS A 901 -7.53 -9.76 -25.62
C LYS A 901 -7.91 -10.82 -24.57
N ALA A 902 -7.41 -12.05 -24.73
CA ALA A 902 -7.69 -13.14 -23.80
C ALA A 902 -7.24 -12.82 -22.36
N THR A 903 -6.03 -12.27 -22.19
CA THR A 903 -5.51 -11.84 -20.89
C THR A 903 -6.34 -10.68 -20.32
N TYR A 904 -6.64 -9.68 -21.16
CA TYR A 904 -7.41 -8.50 -20.77
C TYR A 904 -8.81 -8.90 -20.27
N ASP A 905 -9.55 -9.67 -21.06
CA ASP A 905 -10.90 -10.14 -20.73
C ASP A 905 -10.92 -10.98 -19.43
N THR A 906 -9.92 -11.84 -19.23
CA THR A 906 -9.87 -12.81 -18.12
C THR A 906 -9.46 -12.18 -16.79
N ILE A 907 -8.47 -11.29 -16.79
CA ILE A 907 -7.92 -10.71 -15.55
C ILE A 907 -8.58 -9.35 -15.26
N ILE A 908 -8.46 -8.40 -16.19
CA ILE A 908 -8.98 -7.03 -15.99
C ILE A 908 -10.52 -7.05 -16.06
N GLY A 909 -11.06 -7.62 -17.14
CA GLY A 909 -12.49 -7.78 -17.40
C GLY A 909 -13.25 -6.45 -17.52
N GLU A 910 -14.58 -6.50 -17.48
CA GLU A 910 -15.41 -5.30 -17.38
C GLU A 910 -15.23 -4.58 -16.02
N TYR A 911 -15.42 -3.25 -16.01
CA TYR A 911 -15.40 -2.46 -14.78
C TYR A 911 -16.68 -2.67 -13.98
N LYS A 912 -16.56 -2.84 -12.65
CA LYS A 912 -17.67 -3.19 -11.75
C LYS A 912 -17.98 -2.13 -10.69
N GLY A 913 -17.44 -0.92 -10.85
CA GLY A 913 -17.43 0.13 -9.83
C GLY A 913 -16.13 0.15 -9.02
N TYR A 914 -15.96 1.21 -8.24
CA TYR A 914 -14.83 1.39 -7.33
C TYR A 914 -14.93 0.45 -6.12
N ASN A 915 -13.80 -0.14 -5.71
CA ASN A 915 -13.69 -1.03 -4.56
C ASN A 915 -12.64 -0.48 -3.55
N PRO A 916 -13.07 -0.01 -2.36
CA PRO A 916 -12.16 0.56 -1.35
C PRO A 916 -11.21 -0.47 -0.71
N ASP A 917 -11.46 -1.78 -0.84
CA ASP A 917 -10.53 -2.82 -0.39
C ASP A 917 -9.39 -3.10 -1.39
N THR A 918 -9.47 -2.56 -2.61
CA THR A 918 -8.42 -2.75 -3.63
C THR A 918 -7.28 -1.77 -3.41
N ASN A 919 -6.05 -2.27 -3.26
CA ASN A 919 -4.85 -1.44 -3.13
C ASN A 919 -4.25 -1.09 -4.51
N PRO A 920 -4.38 0.17 -4.99
CA PRO A 920 -3.82 0.62 -6.26
C PRO A 920 -2.30 0.85 -6.24
N THR A 921 -1.63 0.86 -5.08
CA THR A 921 -0.18 1.16 -5.02
C THR A 921 0.61 0.31 -6.02
N ILE A 922 1.56 0.94 -6.72
CA ILE A 922 2.41 0.26 -7.69
C ILE A 922 3.23 -0.84 -7.02
N ALA A 923 3.20 -2.04 -7.60
CA ALA A 923 4.06 -3.14 -7.26
C ALA A 923 5.50 -2.88 -7.72
N ASN A 924 6.48 -3.18 -6.87
CA ASN A 924 7.90 -3.02 -7.18
C ASN A 924 8.28 -3.84 -8.42
N GLU A 925 7.70 -5.03 -8.53
CA GLU A 925 7.81 -5.95 -9.66
C GLU A 925 7.37 -5.33 -11.00
N PHE A 926 6.30 -4.52 -10.98
CA PHE A 926 5.73 -3.86 -12.15
C PHE A 926 6.65 -2.76 -12.67
N ALA A 927 7.03 -1.82 -11.80
CA ALA A 927 7.91 -0.69 -12.12
C ALA A 927 9.35 -1.11 -12.46
N THR A 928 9.83 -2.21 -11.87
CA THR A 928 11.24 -2.59 -11.93
C THR A 928 11.54 -3.63 -12.99
N ALA A 929 10.58 -4.51 -13.30
CA ALA A 929 10.75 -5.57 -14.30
C ALA A 929 9.61 -5.60 -15.33
N ALA A 930 8.36 -5.76 -14.91
CA ALA A 930 7.30 -6.18 -15.83
C ALA A 930 7.02 -5.15 -16.92
N LEU A 931 6.72 -3.89 -16.58
CA LEU A 931 6.42 -2.85 -17.59
C LEU A 931 7.64 -2.55 -18.49
N ARG A 932 8.85 -2.81 -17.98
CA ARG A 932 10.12 -2.72 -18.75
C ARG A 932 10.29 -3.80 -19.81
N PHE A 933 9.30 -4.66 -20.05
CA PHE A 933 9.20 -5.41 -21.31
C PHE A 933 9.15 -4.44 -22.51
N ALA A 934 8.60 -3.24 -22.34
CA ALA A 934 8.45 -2.23 -23.40
C ALA A 934 9.78 -1.83 -24.05
N HIS A 935 10.91 -1.98 -23.35
CA HIS A 935 12.26 -1.76 -23.92
C HIS A 935 12.55 -2.67 -25.13
N THR A 936 11.88 -3.83 -25.23
CA THR A 936 12.00 -4.75 -26.37
C THR A 936 11.29 -4.25 -27.63
N LEU A 937 10.41 -3.25 -27.52
CA LEU A 937 9.63 -2.66 -28.61
C LEU A 937 10.33 -1.46 -29.29
N ILE A 938 11.44 -1.01 -28.70
CA ILE A 938 12.16 0.20 -29.11
C ILE A 938 12.96 -0.05 -30.40
N ASN A 939 12.74 0.82 -31.39
CA ASN A 939 13.46 0.83 -32.67
C ASN A 939 14.91 1.35 -32.54
N THR A 940 15.73 1.12 -33.55
CA THR A 940 17.10 1.66 -33.65
C THR A 940 17.14 3.15 -33.99
N HIS A 941 16.03 3.69 -34.51
CA HIS A 941 15.90 5.08 -34.95
C HIS A 941 14.55 5.64 -34.53
N LEU A 942 14.48 6.95 -34.30
CA LEU A 942 13.22 7.68 -34.39
C LEU A 942 12.97 7.99 -35.87
N PHE A 943 11.90 7.42 -36.39
CA PHE A 943 11.40 7.74 -37.73
C PHE A 943 10.95 9.20 -37.77
N ARG A 944 11.15 9.85 -38.92
CA ARG A 944 10.71 11.23 -39.17
C ARG A 944 10.12 11.32 -40.56
N PHE A 945 8.87 11.75 -40.65
CA PHE A 945 8.16 11.87 -41.92
C PHE A 945 7.58 13.26 -42.18
N ASP A 946 7.71 13.73 -43.41
CA ASP A 946 7.02 14.92 -43.89
C ASP A 946 5.50 14.67 -44.03
N LYS A 947 4.75 15.72 -44.37
CA LYS A 947 3.30 15.66 -44.61
C LYS A 947 2.88 14.69 -45.72
N ASP A 948 3.79 14.35 -46.64
CA ASP A 948 3.55 13.44 -47.76
C ASP A 948 4.03 12.01 -47.42
N PHE A 949 4.32 11.75 -46.13
CA PHE A 949 4.76 10.50 -45.53
C PHE A 949 6.08 9.94 -46.09
N LYS A 950 7.00 10.84 -46.47
CA LYS A 950 8.37 10.54 -46.89
C LYS A 950 9.36 10.93 -45.81
N GLU A 951 10.54 10.32 -45.80
CA GLU A 951 11.65 10.69 -44.92
C GLU A 951 12.01 12.19 -45.09
N THR A 952 12.17 12.92 -43.98
CA THR A 952 12.49 14.35 -44.05
C THR A 952 13.92 14.59 -44.54
N LYS A 953 14.23 15.83 -44.94
CA LYS A 953 15.57 16.23 -45.42
C LYS A 953 16.69 16.01 -44.37
N GLU A 954 16.36 15.91 -43.09
CA GLU A 954 17.25 15.60 -41.98
C GLU A 954 17.43 14.09 -41.73
N GLY A 955 16.69 13.24 -42.45
CA GLY A 955 16.71 11.79 -42.31
C GLY A 955 16.06 11.25 -41.03
N HIS A 956 15.93 9.94 -40.92
CA HIS A 956 15.60 9.26 -39.66
C HIS A 956 16.75 9.39 -38.66
N LEU A 957 16.43 9.62 -37.38
CA LEU A 957 17.42 9.96 -36.36
C LEU A 957 17.83 8.72 -35.56
N PRO A 958 19.11 8.27 -35.56
CA PRO A 958 19.56 7.18 -34.70
C PRO A 958 19.27 7.49 -33.23
N LEU A 959 18.72 6.53 -32.50
CA LEU A 959 18.14 6.77 -31.17
C LEU A 959 19.14 7.41 -30.21
N HIS A 960 20.42 7.01 -30.26
CA HIS A 960 21.46 7.60 -29.41
C HIS A 960 21.66 9.13 -29.58
N ASN A 961 21.27 9.70 -30.73
CA ASN A 961 21.33 11.15 -31.00
C ASN A 961 20.05 11.91 -30.63
N ALA A 962 18.95 11.19 -30.37
CA ALA A 962 17.66 11.72 -29.96
C ALA A 962 17.55 11.96 -28.45
N PHE A 963 18.40 11.30 -27.65
CA PHE A 963 18.37 11.44 -26.19
C PHE A 963 18.76 12.84 -25.74
N PHE A 964 17.98 13.48 -24.86
CA PHE A 964 18.25 14.83 -24.32
C PHE A 964 18.58 15.84 -25.42
N ALA A 965 17.69 15.97 -26.42
CA ALA A 965 17.91 16.71 -27.66
C ALA A 965 16.89 17.84 -27.98
N PRO A 966 16.45 18.67 -27.01
CA PRO A 966 15.37 19.64 -27.22
C PRO A 966 15.67 20.67 -28.32
N GLU A 967 16.95 20.91 -28.65
CA GLU A 967 17.32 21.78 -29.77
C GLU A 967 16.89 21.22 -31.13
N ARG A 968 16.84 19.88 -31.29
CA ARG A 968 16.36 19.24 -32.52
C ARG A 968 14.84 19.33 -32.65
N LEU A 969 14.10 19.20 -31.55
CA LEU A 969 12.65 19.42 -31.59
C LEU A 969 12.33 20.81 -32.11
N VAL A 970 13.06 21.82 -31.62
CA VAL A 970 12.83 23.22 -31.97
C VAL A 970 13.31 23.59 -33.39
N SER A 971 14.40 22.97 -33.89
CA SER A 971 15.02 23.37 -35.17
C SER A 971 14.83 22.41 -36.35
N GLU A 972 14.45 21.15 -36.12
CA GLU A 972 14.35 20.09 -37.15
C GLU A 972 12.89 19.68 -37.41
N GLY A 973 11.99 20.68 -37.44
CA GLY A 973 10.61 20.53 -37.93
C GLY A 973 9.50 20.42 -36.87
N GLY A 974 9.80 20.57 -35.59
CA GLY A 974 8.79 20.53 -34.52
C GLY A 974 8.38 19.11 -34.10
N VAL A 975 7.22 19.02 -33.45
CA VAL A 975 6.63 17.72 -33.04
C VAL A 975 6.17 16.87 -34.24
N ASP A 976 5.82 17.52 -35.34
CA ASP A 976 5.08 16.93 -36.45
C ASP A 976 5.79 15.76 -37.15
N PRO A 977 7.07 15.85 -37.54
CA PRO A 977 7.77 14.75 -38.18
C PRO A 977 7.90 13.52 -37.28
N LEU A 978 8.04 13.75 -35.97
CA LEU A 978 8.16 12.72 -34.95
C LEU A 978 6.81 12.06 -34.68
N LEU A 979 5.72 12.85 -34.59
CA LEU A 979 4.37 12.31 -34.45
C LEU A 979 3.99 11.44 -35.65
N ARG A 980 4.22 11.90 -36.90
CA ARG A 980 4.05 11.07 -38.10
C ARG A 980 4.95 9.83 -38.06
N GLY A 981 6.20 9.99 -37.64
CA GLY A 981 7.13 8.86 -37.43
C GLY A 981 6.60 7.81 -36.44
N LEU A 982 5.96 8.24 -35.36
CA LEU A 982 5.41 7.37 -34.33
C LEU A 982 4.17 6.59 -34.82
N PHE A 983 3.22 7.23 -35.50
CA PHE A 983 2.01 6.55 -35.95
C PHE A 983 2.17 5.84 -37.32
N ALA A 984 3.06 6.30 -38.20
CA ALA A 984 3.21 5.74 -39.54
C ALA A 984 4.35 4.70 -39.68
N ALA A 985 5.26 4.57 -38.72
CA ALA A 985 6.28 3.50 -38.71
C ALA A 985 5.92 2.38 -37.72
N PRO A 986 6.40 1.12 -37.92
CA PRO A 986 6.14 0.01 -37.01
C PRO A 986 6.95 0.10 -35.70
N ILE A 987 6.47 -0.53 -34.61
CA ILE A 987 7.36 -0.90 -33.49
C ILE A 987 8.36 -1.98 -33.92
N LYS A 988 9.47 -2.11 -33.18
CA LYS A 988 10.30 -3.32 -33.22
C LYS A 988 9.50 -4.50 -32.65
N MET A 989 9.61 -5.67 -33.28
CA MET A 989 9.00 -6.89 -32.75
C MET A 989 9.74 -7.38 -31.48
N PRO A 990 9.01 -7.74 -30.41
CA PRO A 990 9.59 -8.39 -29.23
C PRO A 990 9.86 -9.88 -29.55
N ARG A 991 11.10 -10.24 -29.87
CA ARG A 991 11.50 -11.63 -30.10
C ARG A 991 12.52 -12.09 -29.06
N PRO A 992 12.44 -13.33 -28.53
CA PRO A 992 13.43 -13.87 -27.59
C PRO A 992 14.88 -13.94 -28.11
N ASP A 993 15.08 -13.93 -29.44
CA ASP A 993 16.39 -13.94 -30.09
C ASP A 993 16.88 -12.54 -30.55
N GLN A 994 16.00 -11.54 -30.53
CA GLN A 994 16.28 -10.16 -30.91
C GLN A 994 15.70 -9.23 -29.83
N VAL A 995 16.18 -9.32 -28.58
CA VAL A 995 15.50 -8.71 -27.42
C VAL A 995 15.67 -7.17 -27.38
N LEU A 996 16.87 -6.64 -27.11
CA LEU A 996 17.19 -5.20 -27.17
C LEU A 996 18.25 -4.92 -28.25
N ASN A 997 18.09 -3.81 -28.98
CA ASN A 997 19.03 -3.42 -30.03
C ASN A 997 20.27 -2.67 -29.48
N LYS A 998 21.38 -2.63 -30.22
CA LYS A 998 22.65 -2.02 -29.76
C LYS A 998 22.59 -0.53 -29.43
N GLU A 999 21.59 0.23 -29.88
CA GLU A 999 21.41 1.62 -29.42
C GLU A 999 21.18 1.69 -27.91
N LEU A 1000 20.58 0.63 -27.35
CA LEU A 1000 20.25 0.50 -25.93
C LEU A 1000 21.29 -0.28 -25.12
N THR A 1001 22.00 -1.25 -25.71
CA THR A 1001 23.04 -2.02 -24.97
C THR A 1001 24.44 -1.41 -25.11
N GLU A 1002 24.75 -0.78 -26.24
CA GLU A 1002 26.10 -0.25 -26.52
C GLU A 1002 26.18 1.27 -26.59
N LYS A 1003 25.08 1.97 -26.90
CA LYS A 1003 25.08 3.43 -27.16
C LYS A 1003 24.16 4.26 -26.24
N LEU A 1004 23.55 3.65 -25.22
CA LEU A 1004 22.56 4.33 -24.37
C LEU A 1004 23.14 5.62 -23.80
N PHE A 1005 22.45 6.72 -24.06
CA PHE A 1005 22.82 8.07 -23.63
C PHE A 1005 24.27 8.50 -23.97
N ASN A 1006 24.87 8.01 -25.06
CA ASN A 1006 26.25 8.41 -25.47
C ASN A 1006 26.38 9.89 -25.88
N ARG A 1007 25.26 10.51 -26.28
CA ARG A 1007 25.10 11.96 -26.46
C ARG A 1007 25.24 12.72 -25.14
N TYR A 1008 25.13 12.04 -24.00
CA TYR A 1008 25.12 12.67 -22.69
C TYR A 1008 26.32 12.23 -21.81
N HIS A 1009 26.44 10.93 -21.49
CA HIS A 1009 27.52 10.40 -20.65
C HIS A 1009 28.90 10.39 -21.34
N GLU A 1010 29.95 10.17 -20.55
CA GLU A 1010 31.30 9.94 -21.09
C GLU A 1010 31.37 8.64 -21.89
N VAL A 1011 30.88 7.57 -21.28
CA VAL A 1011 30.82 6.24 -21.87
C VAL A 1011 29.36 5.82 -21.92
N ALA A 1012 28.97 5.19 -23.02
CA ALA A 1012 27.63 4.72 -23.24
C ALA A 1012 27.23 3.61 -22.25
N LEU A 1013 26.00 3.71 -21.74
CA LEU A 1013 25.43 2.75 -20.81
C LEU A 1013 24.89 1.49 -21.54
N ASP A 1014 24.19 0.63 -20.80
CA ASP A 1014 23.59 -0.62 -21.28
C ASP A 1014 22.26 -0.86 -20.55
N LEU A 1015 21.13 -0.64 -21.23
CA LEU A 1015 19.80 -0.71 -20.63
C LEU A 1015 19.41 -2.11 -20.16
N ALA A 1016 19.93 -3.16 -20.81
CA ALA A 1016 19.67 -4.54 -20.40
C ALA A 1016 20.43 -4.87 -19.11
N ALA A 1017 21.72 -4.50 -19.05
CA ALA A 1017 22.52 -4.69 -17.83
C ALA A 1017 21.96 -3.87 -16.66
N LEU A 1018 21.52 -2.63 -16.90
CA LEU A 1018 20.86 -1.78 -15.90
C LEU A 1018 19.54 -2.39 -15.39
N ASN A 1019 18.69 -2.95 -16.26
CA ASN A 1019 17.44 -3.61 -15.84
C ASN A 1019 17.70 -4.82 -14.94
N ILE A 1020 18.65 -5.68 -15.32
CA ILE A 1020 19.03 -6.88 -14.54
C ILE A 1020 19.58 -6.48 -13.16
N GLN A 1021 20.53 -5.54 -13.13
CA GLN A 1021 21.15 -5.07 -11.89
C GLN A 1021 20.12 -4.35 -10.99
N ARG A 1022 19.14 -3.63 -11.56
CA ARG A 1022 18.06 -2.98 -10.81
C ARG A 1022 17.08 -3.97 -10.20
N GLY A 1023 16.74 -5.05 -10.90
CA GLY A 1023 15.94 -6.13 -10.33
C GLY A 1023 16.60 -6.76 -9.09
N ARG A 1024 17.93 -6.90 -9.10
CA ARG A 1024 18.71 -7.41 -7.96
C ARG A 1024 18.84 -6.41 -6.82
N ASP A 1025 19.01 -5.13 -7.13
CA ASP A 1025 19.03 -4.02 -6.16
C ASP A 1025 17.71 -3.88 -5.39
N HIS A 1026 16.59 -4.05 -6.09
CA HIS A 1026 15.24 -4.05 -5.52
C HIS A 1026 14.86 -5.40 -4.87
N GLY A 1027 15.75 -6.39 -4.88
CA GLY A 1027 15.52 -7.69 -4.27
C GLY A 1027 14.35 -8.45 -4.92
N LEU A 1028 14.13 -8.33 -6.22
CA LEU A 1028 13.06 -9.08 -6.88
C LEU A 1028 13.34 -10.60 -6.83
N PRO A 1029 12.36 -11.42 -6.42
CA PRO A 1029 12.41 -12.87 -6.60
C PRO A 1029 12.60 -13.29 -8.06
N THR A 1030 13.03 -14.53 -8.26
CA THR A 1030 13.37 -15.05 -9.60
C THR A 1030 12.12 -15.33 -10.43
N TRP A 1031 12.30 -15.39 -11.74
CA TRP A 1031 11.24 -15.62 -12.72
C TRP A 1031 10.40 -16.87 -12.43
N THR A 1032 11.00 -17.93 -11.87
CA THR A 1032 10.29 -19.16 -11.47
C THR A 1032 9.30 -18.95 -10.33
N GLU A 1033 9.60 -18.12 -9.33
CA GLU A 1033 8.66 -17.79 -8.26
C GLU A 1033 7.50 -16.93 -8.79
N TYR A 1034 7.74 -16.05 -9.77
CA TYR A 1034 6.67 -15.31 -10.42
C TYR A 1034 5.79 -16.16 -11.34
N ARG A 1035 6.35 -17.21 -11.97
CA ARG A 1035 5.53 -18.22 -12.66
C ARG A 1035 4.61 -18.97 -11.69
N LYS A 1036 5.12 -19.36 -10.52
CA LYS A 1036 4.34 -19.98 -9.44
C LYS A 1036 3.24 -19.05 -8.91
N PHE A 1037 3.55 -17.78 -8.67
CA PHE A 1037 2.57 -16.74 -8.29
C PHE A 1037 1.45 -16.59 -9.33
N CYS A 1038 1.80 -16.55 -10.62
CA CYS A 1038 0.85 -16.47 -11.73
C CYS A 1038 0.15 -17.80 -12.07
N ASN A 1039 0.31 -18.86 -11.26
CA ASN A 1039 -0.23 -20.21 -11.51
C ASN A 1039 0.17 -20.80 -12.88
N LEU A 1040 1.43 -20.57 -13.30
CA LEU A 1040 2.02 -21.04 -14.55
C LEU A 1040 2.99 -22.20 -14.31
N THR A 1041 3.14 -23.10 -15.29
CA THR A 1041 4.08 -24.23 -15.24
C THR A 1041 5.51 -23.77 -14.92
N VAL A 1042 6.05 -24.18 -13.77
CA VAL A 1042 7.43 -23.88 -13.36
C VAL A 1042 8.37 -24.97 -13.91
N PRO A 1043 9.40 -24.61 -14.71
CA PRO A 1043 10.39 -25.57 -15.18
C PRO A 1043 11.36 -25.93 -14.05
N LYS A 1044 11.64 -27.22 -13.88
CA LYS A 1044 12.67 -27.77 -12.96
C LYS A 1044 13.92 -28.21 -13.72
N THR A 1045 13.81 -28.37 -15.04
CA THR A 1045 14.92 -28.77 -15.93
C THR A 1045 15.00 -27.89 -17.17
N TRP A 1046 16.16 -27.89 -17.81
CA TRP A 1046 16.36 -27.25 -19.12
C TRP A 1046 15.60 -27.93 -20.27
N SER A 1047 15.03 -29.13 -20.04
CA SER A 1047 14.13 -29.79 -21.00
C SER A 1047 12.74 -29.14 -21.00
N ASP A 1048 12.20 -28.90 -19.79
CA ASP A 1048 10.86 -28.34 -19.55
C ASP A 1048 10.69 -26.97 -20.24
N MET A 1049 11.79 -26.20 -20.28
CA MET A 1049 11.88 -24.89 -20.94
C MET A 1049 11.38 -24.87 -22.39
N LYS A 1050 11.47 -25.98 -23.14
CA LYS A 1050 11.01 -26.04 -24.54
C LYS A 1050 9.50 -25.78 -24.70
N SER A 1051 8.72 -25.99 -23.64
CA SER A 1051 7.29 -25.65 -23.61
C SER A 1051 7.02 -24.15 -23.34
N ILE A 1052 8.02 -23.44 -22.79
CA ILE A 1052 7.89 -22.06 -22.27
C ILE A 1052 8.64 -21.05 -23.15
N ILE A 1053 9.77 -21.43 -23.75
CA ILE A 1053 10.64 -20.59 -24.57
C ILE A 1053 10.79 -21.24 -25.95
N GLN A 1054 10.27 -20.59 -27.00
CA GLN A 1054 10.23 -21.16 -28.36
C GLN A 1054 11.52 -20.90 -29.16
N ASN A 1055 12.69 -21.10 -28.55
CA ASN A 1055 13.99 -20.99 -29.23
C ASN A 1055 15.09 -21.76 -28.46
N ASP A 1056 15.61 -22.85 -29.06
CA ASP A 1056 16.66 -23.67 -28.43
C ASP A 1056 17.98 -22.92 -28.18
N SER A 1057 18.35 -21.95 -29.02
CA SER A 1057 19.56 -21.15 -28.82
C SER A 1057 19.44 -20.24 -27.58
N VAL A 1058 18.26 -19.68 -27.34
CA VAL A 1058 17.93 -18.92 -26.12
C VAL A 1058 18.02 -19.81 -24.88
N ILE A 1059 17.49 -21.04 -24.94
CA ILE A 1059 17.58 -22.01 -23.84
C ILE A 1059 19.05 -22.37 -23.53
N ILE A 1060 19.86 -22.66 -24.55
CA ILE A 1060 21.29 -22.98 -24.39
C ILE A 1060 22.07 -21.79 -23.78
N LYS A 1061 21.75 -20.56 -24.17
CA LYS A 1061 22.33 -19.33 -23.58
C LYS A 1061 21.89 -19.11 -22.14
N LEU A 1062 20.63 -19.34 -21.80
CA LEU A 1062 20.16 -19.28 -20.41
C LEU A 1062 20.85 -20.33 -19.54
N GLN A 1063 21.01 -21.56 -20.05
CA GLN A 1063 21.70 -22.64 -19.37
C GLN A 1063 23.17 -22.31 -19.06
N SER A 1064 23.91 -21.76 -20.03
CA SER A 1064 25.32 -21.40 -19.84
C SER A 1064 25.54 -20.14 -18.98
N LEU A 1065 24.51 -19.32 -18.78
CA LEU A 1065 24.55 -18.13 -17.93
C LEU A 1065 24.09 -18.39 -16.48
N TYR A 1066 23.00 -19.14 -16.27
CA TYR A 1066 22.34 -19.25 -14.96
C TYR A 1066 22.54 -20.60 -14.24
N GLY A 1067 22.98 -21.63 -14.94
CA GLY A 1067 23.19 -22.99 -14.41
C GLY A 1067 21.88 -23.78 -14.18
N VAL A 1068 20.91 -23.18 -13.49
CA VAL A 1068 19.56 -23.73 -13.24
C VAL A 1068 18.45 -22.70 -13.51
N PRO A 1069 17.24 -23.14 -13.92
CA PRO A 1069 16.08 -22.26 -14.16
C PRO A 1069 15.75 -21.31 -12.99
N GLU A 1070 15.87 -21.80 -11.76
CA GLU A 1070 15.48 -21.13 -10.53
C GLU A 1070 16.30 -19.88 -10.21
N ASN A 1071 17.43 -19.67 -10.91
CA ASN A 1071 18.29 -18.48 -10.77
C ASN A 1071 17.97 -17.34 -11.74
N ILE A 1072 17.07 -17.54 -12.71
CA ILE A 1072 16.80 -16.54 -13.77
C ILE A 1072 16.15 -15.27 -13.19
N ASP A 1073 16.75 -14.11 -13.47
CA ASP A 1073 16.21 -12.80 -13.09
C ASP A 1073 14.82 -12.56 -13.74
N LEU A 1074 13.85 -12.01 -13.00
CA LEU A 1074 12.45 -11.84 -13.44
C LEU A 1074 12.33 -11.25 -14.86
N TRP A 1075 13.02 -10.13 -15.12
CA TRP A 1075 12.98 -9.47 -16.43
C TRP A 1075 13.51 -10.36 -17.55
N VAL A 1076 14.61 -11.10 -17.32
CA VAL A 1076 15.28 -11.93 -18.33
C VAL A 1076 14.41 -13.11 -18.75
N GLY A 1077 13.81 -13.82 -17.79
CA GLY A 1077 12.86 -14.88 -18.10
C GLY A 1077 11.60 -14.32 -18.78
N GLY A 1078 11.04 -13.23 -18.24
CA GLY A 1078 9.82 -12.62 -18.77
C GLY A 1078 9.90 -12.10 -20.21
N VAL A 1079 11.07 -11.60 -20.66
CA VAL A 1079 11.27 -11.17 -22.06
C VAL A 1079 11.75 -12.27 -23.00
N THR A 1080 12.12 -13.45 -22.49
CA THR A 1080 12.49 -14.62 -23.31
C THR A 1080 11.37 -15.66 -23.45
N GLU A 1081 10.31 -15.54 -22.65
CA GLU A 1081 9.09 -16.34 -22.77
C GLU A 1081 8.43 -16.30 -24.17
N LYS A 1082 7.80 -17.42 -24.54
CA LYS A 1082 6.86 -17.50 -25.65
C LYS A 1082 5.63 -16.64 -25.35
N ARG A 1083 5.35 -15.71 -26.26
CA ARG A 1083 4.15 -14.85 -26.27
C ARG A 1083 2.91 -15.63 -26.71
N THR A 1084 1.72 -15.17 -26.34
CA THR A 1084 0.48 -15.58 -27.02
C THR A 1084 0.43 -15.00 -28.44
N ALA A 1085 -0.54 -15.43 -29.25
CA ALA A 1085 -0.66 -14.95 -30.64
C ALA A 1085 -1.05 -13.46 -30.75
N ASP A 1086 -1.63 -12.91 -29.69
CA ASP A 1086 -2.23 -11.57 -29.60
C ASP A 1086 -1.51 -10.62 -28.62
N ALA A 1087 -0.50 -11.09 -27.88
CA ALA A 1087 0.25 -10.30 -26.90
C ALA A 1087 1.69 -9.96 -27.33
N LEU A 1088 2.22 -8.87 -26.75
CA LEU A 1088 3.60 -8.42 -26.95
C LEU A 1088 4.59 -8.98 -25.93
N MET A 1089 4.13 -9.79 -24.97
CA MET A 1089 4.94 -10.31 -23.86
C MET A 1089 4.59 -11.76 -23.48
N GLY A 1090 5.44 -12.38 -22.67
CA GLY A 1090 5.18 -13.69 -22.09
C GLY A 1090 4.11 -13.67 -20.99
N PRO A 1091 3.46 -14.82 -20.70
CA PRO A 1091 2.37 -14.91 -19.73
C PRO A 1091 2.73 -14.44 -18.32
N THR A 1092 3.99 -14.52 -17.88
CA THR A 1092 4.40 -14.05 -16.54
C THR A 1092 4.36 -12.53 -16.44
N LEU A 1093 4.83 -11.82 -17.46
CA LEU A 1093 4.77 -10.36 -17.45
C LEU A 1093 3.35 -9.87 -17.73
N ALA A 1094 2.59 -10.58 -18.58
CA ALA A 1094 1.19 -10.27 -18.84
C ALA A 1094 0.33 -10.38 -17.57
N CYS A 1095 0.55 -11.42 -16.75
CA CYS A 1095 -0.05 -11.58 -15.42
C CYS A 1095 0.24 -10.38 -14.50
N ILE A 1096 1.51 -10.02 -14.30
CA ILE A 1096 1.91 -8.92 -13.39
C ILE A 1096 1.38 -7.55 -13.87
N ILE A 1097 1.39 -7.30 -15.18
CA ILE A 1097 0.86 -6.06 -15.76
C ILE A 1097 -0.67 -6.01 -15.66
N ALA A 1098 -1.36 -7.12 -15.93
CA ALA A 1098 -2.82 -7.18 -15.83
C ALA A 1098 -3.33 -7.05 -14.39
N ASP A 1099 -2.64 -7.64 -13.40
CA ASP A 1099 -2.91 -7.40 -11.97
C ASP A 1099 -2.78 -5.91 -11.63
N GLN A 1100 -1.65 -5.28 -11.97
CA GLN A 1100 -1.45 -3.88 -11.61
C GLN A 1100 -2.51 -2.99 -12.26
N PHE A 1101 -2.73 -3.07 -13.57
CA PHE A 1101 -3.75 -2.26 -14.24
C PHE A 1101 -5.18 -2.59 -13.75
N LYS A 1102 -5.46 -3.82 -13.32
CA LYS A 1102 -6.73 -4.11 -12.62
C LYS A 1102 -6.84 -3.31 -11.33
N ARG A 1103 -5.82 -3.37 -10.46
CA ARG A 1103 -5.82 -2.65 -9.17
C ARG A 1103 -5.83 -1.13 -9.33
N LEU A 1104 -5.18 -0.60 -10.37
CA LEU A 1104 -5.22 0.82 -10.74
C LEU A 1104 -6.61 1.31 -11.17
N ARG A 1105 -7.41 0.45 -11.78
CA ARG A 1105 -8.79 0.78 -12.19
C ARG A 1105 -9.78 0.58 -11.06
N ASP A 1106 -9.76 -0.60 -10.45
CA ASP A 1106 -10.77 -1.03 -9.50
C ASP A 1106 -10.57 -0.35 -8.13
N GLY A 1107 -9.34 0.07 -7.80
CA GLY A 1107 -8.97 0.81 -6.57
C GLY A 1107 -8.88 2.34 -6.72
N ASP A 1108 -9.35 2.92 -7.82
CA ASP A 1108 -9.35 4.38 -8.05
C ASP A 1108 -10.76 4.98 -7.93
N ARG A 1109 -11.03 5.73 -6.85
CA ARG A 1109 -12.34 6.39 -6.61
C ARG A 1109 -12.66 7.41 -7.70
N PHE A 1110 -11.64 7.99 -8.32
CA PHE A 1110 -11.76 8.99 -9.37
C PHE A 1110 -11.66 8.41 -10.78
N TRP A 1111 -11.80 7.08 -10.94
CA TRP A 1111 -11.86 6.42 -12.24
C TRP A 1111 -12.98 7.00 -13.12
N TYR A 1112 -12.71 7.25 -14.40
CA TYR A 1112 -13.58 8.05 -15.25
C TYR A 1112 -14.98 7.47 -15.53
N GLU A 1113 -15.20 6.18 -15.27
CA GLU A 1113 -16.51 5.53 -15.40
C GLU A 1113 -17.27 5.37 -14.07
N ASN A 1114 -16.70 5.81 -12.95
CA ASN A 1114 -17.39 5.80 -11.66
C ASN A 1114 -18.55 6.83 -11.66
N GLU A 1115 -19.72 6.47 -11.13
CA GLU A 1115 -20.98 7.18 -11.40
C GLU A 1115 -21.00 8.65 -10.93
N GLU A 1116 -20.17 9.01 -9.94
CA GLU A 1116 -20.06 10.39 -9.43
C GLU A 1116 -19.06 11.26 -10.21
N MET A 1117 -18.23 10.69 -11.10
CA MET A 1117 -17.13 11.43 -11.73
C MET A 1117 -17.55 12.30 -12.89
N PHE A 1118 -18.44 11.80 -13.77
CA PHE A 1118 -18.95 12.52 -14.94
C PHE A 1118 -20.40 12.17 -15.19
N SER A 1119 -21.18 13.12 -15.70
CA SER A 1119 -22.55 12.82 -16.14
C SER A 1119 -22.57 11.83 -17.30
N LYS A 1120 -23.67 11.08 -17.47
CA LYS A 1120 -23.83 10.15 -18.60
C LYS A 1120 -23.73 10.87 -19.97
N ALA A 1121 -24.00 12.17 -20.03
CA ALA A 1121 -23.77 12.99 -21.23
C ALA A 1121 -22.29 13.33 -21.47
N GLN A 1122 -21.54 13.65 -20.42
CA GLN A 1122 -20.10 13.94 -20.44
C GLN A 1122 -19.27 12.70 -20.75
N LEU A 1123 -19.56 11.56 -20.10
CA LEU A 1123 -18.89 10.29 -20.34
C LEU A 1123 -19.06 9.81 -21.78
N ARG A 1124 -20.23 10.05 -22.40
CA ARG A 1124 -20.49 9.83 -23.84
C ARG A 1124 -19.69 10.75 -24.78
N GLN A 1125 -19.05 11.81 -24.30
CA GLN A 1125 -18.09 12.60 -25.10
C GLN A 1125 -16.64 12.19 -24.84
N ILE A 1126 -16.28 11.83 -23.60
CA ILE A 1126 -14.94 11.30 -23.27
C ILE A 1126 -14.69 10.02 -24.07
N LYS A 1127 -15.67 9.10 -24.10
CA LYS A 1127 -15.62 7.85 -24.88
C LYS A 1127 -15.68 8.01 -26.42
N LYS A 1128 -15.42 9.21 -26.93
CA LYS A 1128 -15.20 9.50 -28.36
C LYS A 1128 -13.77 9.94 -28.65
N VAL A 1129 -12.99 10.31 -27.64
CA VAL A 1129 -11.66 10.90 -27.82
C VAL A 1129 -10.66 9.79 -28.16
N THR A 1130 -10.23 9.75 -29.41
CA THR A 1130 -9.07 8.93 -29.82
C THR A 1130 -7.80 9.74 -29.74
N LEU A 1131 -6.66 9.07 -29.48
CA LEU A 1131 -5.35 9.70 -29.56
C LEU A 1131 -5.06 10.30 -30.95
N SER A 1132 -5.62 9.72 -32.01
CA SER A 1132 -5.57 10.28 -33.38
C SER A 1132 -6.18 11.68 -33.46
N LYS A 1133 -7.33 11.93 -32.81
CA LYS A 1133 -7.94 13.28 -32.77
C LYS A 1133 -7.09 14.27 -31.99
N ILE A 1134 -6.49 13.85 -30.87
CA ILE A 1134 -5.59 14.70 -30.07
C ILE A 1134 -4.37 15.10 -30.92
N ILE A 1135 -3.76 14.16 -31.65
CA ILE A 1135 -2.61 14.40 -32.53
C ILE A 1135 -2.99 15.35 -33.67
N CYS A 1136 -4.09 15.12 -34.38
CA CYS A 1136 -4.63 16.05 -35.38
C CYS A 1136 -4.83 17.47 -34.84
N THR A 1137 -5.43 17.59 -33.65
CA THR A 1137 -5.82 18.88 -33.07
C THR A 1137 -4.60 19.67 -32.56
N ASN A 1138 -3.56 18.98 -32.12
CA ASN A 1138 -2.41 19.57 -31.42
C ASN A 1138 -1.08 19.52 -32.19
N GLY A 1139 -0.97 18.78 -33.30
CA GLY A 1139 0.11 18.92 -34.28
C GLY A 1139 0.06 20.26 -35.02
N ASP A 1140 1.15 20.65 -35.68
CA ASP A 1140 1.30 21.94 -36.36
C ASP A 1140 0.79 21.92 -37.82
N ASP A 1141 0.90 20.80 -38.55
CA ASP A 1141 0.47 20.60 -39.96
C ASP A 1141 0.04 19.13 -40.26
N ILE A 1142 -0.76 18.52 -39.37
CA ILE A 1142 -1.27 17.15 -39.55
C ILE A 1142 -2.67 17.19 -40.17
N ASP A 1143 -2.80 16.72 -41.42
CA ASP A 1143 -4.04 16.76 -42.21
C ASP A 1143 -4.78 15.40 -42.29
N ARG A 1144 -4.04 14.28 -42.25
CA ARG A 1144 -4.54 12.91 -42.28
C ARG A 1144 -3.82 11.98 -41.30
N ILE A 1145 -4.53 11.00 -40.75
CA ILE A 1145 -4.04 10.01 -39.79
C ILE A 1145 -4.93 8.77 -39.79
N GLN A 1146 -4.43 7.59 -39.41
CA GLN A 1146 -5.31 6.44 -39.19
C GLN A 1146 -6.16 6.61 -37.91
N ARG A 1147 -7.38 6.04 -37.92
CA ARG A 1147 -8.33 6.17 -36.80
C ARG A 1147 -7.83 5.61 -35.46
N ASP A 1148 -6.98 4.60 -35.51
CA ASP A 1148 -6.33 3.96 -34.36
C ASP A 1148 -4.81 4.05 -34.56
N VAL A 1149 -4.18 5.07 -33.96
CA VAL A 1149 -2.74 5.33 -34.10
C VAL A 1149 -1.85 4.18 -33.67
N PHE A 1150 -2.33 3.21 -32.89
CA PHE A 1150 -1.54 2.04 -32.48
C PHE A 1150 -1.43 0.99 -33.58
N VAL A 1151 -2.31 1.00 -34.58
CA VAL A 1151 -2.29 0.07 -35.72
C VAL A 1151 -1.34 0.59 -36.81
N TYR A 1152 -0.55 -0.31 -37.37
CA TYR A 1152 0.30 -0.06 -38.54
C TYR A 1152 -0.24 -0.83 -39.76
N HIS A 1153 -0.48 -0.10 -40.85
CA HIS A 1153 -1.09 -0.61 -42.09
C HIS A 1153 -0.07 -0.87 -43.22
N GLY A 1154 1.21 -1.03 -42.88
CA GLY A 1154 2.29 -0.96 -43.86
C GLY A 1154 2.52 0.47 -44.36
N ASN A 1155 3.31 0.63 -45.43
CA ASN A 1155 3.61 1.93 -46.05
C ASN A 1155 2.42 2.52 -46.85
N SER A 1156 1.17 2.10 -46.58
CA SER A 1156 -0.03 2.56 -47.29
C SER A 1156 -0.82 3.56 -46.47
N THR A 1157 -0.93 4.79 -47.00
CA THR A 1157 -1.77 5.86 -46.44
C THR A 1157 -3.26 5.71 -46.80
N GLN A 1158 -3.67 4.64 -47.49
CA GLN A 1158 -5.07 4.41 -47.89
C GLN A 1158 -6.05 4.33 -46.71
N PHE A 1159 -5.56 3.94 -45.53
CA PHE A 1159 -6.36 3.81 -44.30
C PHE A 1159 -6.36 5.09 -43.44
N TYR A 1160 -5.85 6.21 -43.96
CA TYR A 1160 -5.70 7.45 -43.22
C TYR A 1160 -6.90 8.35 -43.53
N GLU A 1161 -7.64 8.71 -42.50
CA GLU A 1161 -8.82 9.56 -42.57
C GLU A 1161 -8.38 11.03 -42.40
N THR A 1162 -9.15 11.99 -42.92
CA THR A 1162 -8.85 13.42 -42.69
C THR A 1162 -9.16 13.82 -41.26
N CYS A 1163 -8.39 14.73 -40.70
CA CYS A 1163 -8.53 15.15 -39.30
C CYS A 1163 -9.92 15.72 -38.94
N ASP A 1164 -10.65 16.29 -39.91
CA ASP A 1164 -12.03 16.77 -39.75
C ASP A 1164 -13.07 15.64 -39.61
N SER A 1165 -12.77 14.44 -40.11
CA SER A 1165 -13.65 13.28 -40.04
C SER A 1165 -13.59 12.54 -38.70
N LEU A 1166 -12.55 12.81 -37.90
CA LEU A 1166 -12.39 12.22 -36.57
C LEU A 1166 -13.32 12.88 -35.55
N PRO A 1167 -14.01 12.09 -34.70
CA PRO A 1167 -14.97 12.61 -33.74
C PRO A 1167 -14.30 13.52 -32.71
N GLU A 1168 -15.01 14.58 -32.30
CA GLU A 1168 -14.52 15.53 -31.30
C GLU A 1168 -15.38 15.54 -30.03
N ILE A 1169 -14.72 15.83 -28.89
CA ILE A 1169 -15.35 16.01 -27.59
C ILE A 1169 -16.19 17.30 -27.57
N ASN A 1170 -17.52 17.15 -27.43
CA ASN A 1170 -18.40 18.30 -27.28
C ASN A 1170 -18.34 18.85 -25.83
N LEU A 1171 -17.44 19.80 -25.60
CA LEU A 1171 -17.23 20.42 -24.28
C LEU A 1171 -18.41 21.27 -23.79
N ASN A 1172 -19.42 21.57 -24.63
CA ASN A 1172 -20.65 22.22 -24.16
C ASN A 1172 -21.40 21.37 -23.11
N MET A 1173 -21.11 20.06 -23.01
CA MET A 1173 -21.61 19.17 -21.96
C MET A 1173 -21.06 19.47 -20.54
N TRP A 1174 -20.15 20.45 -20.40
CA TRP A 1174 -19.67 21.00 -19.13
C TRP A 1174 -20.25 22.38 -18.80
N THR A 1175 -21.22 22.88 -19.56
CA THR A 1175 -21.88 24.17 -19.30
C THR A 1175 -22.71 24.13 -18.00
N THR A 1176 -22.41 25.03 -17.06
CA THR A 1176 -23.20 25.22 -15.83
C THR A 1176 -24.50 25.97 -16.10
N CYS A 1177 -25.59 25.22 -16.22
CA CYS A 1177 -26.92 25.75 -16.49
C CYS A 1177 -27.58 26.38 -15.24
N CYS A 1178 -27.60 27.72 -15.19
CA CYS A 1178 -28.54 28.54 -14.39
C CYS A 1178 -28.52 28.46 -12.85
N ASP A 1179 -27.56 27.77 -12.20
CA ASP A 1179 -27.46 27.72 -10.72
C ASP A 1179 -27.43 29.11 -10.04
N ALA A 1180 -26.83 30.11 -10.71
CA ALA A 1180 -26.76 31.49 -10.23
C ALA A 1180 -28.10 32.27 -10.23
N MET A 1181 -29.17 31.73 -10.82
CA MET A 1181 -30.47 32.40 -10.97
C MET A 1181 -31.64 31.68 -10.29
N CYS A 1182 -31.52 30.38 -9.99
CA CYS A 1182 -32.63 29.59 -9.43
C CYS A 1182 -32.78 29.69 -7.90
N SER A 1183 -31.82 30.26 -7.18
CA SER A 1183 -31.77 30.32 -5.70
C SER A 1183 -32.48 31.52 -5.05
N SER A 1184 -33.51 32.07 -5.70
CA SER A 1184 -34.26 33.26 -5.25
C SER A 1184 -35.14 33.06 -3.99
N SER A 1185 -35.04 31.91 -3.33
CA SER A 1185 -35.80 31.52 -2.13
C SER A 1185 -35.03 31.58 -0.80
N SER A 1186 -33.72 31.87 -0.81
CA SER A 1186 -32.93 31.99 0.43
C SER A 1186 -32.75 33.46 0.89
N ASN A 1187 -33.10 33.75 2.15
CA ASN A 1187 -32.96 35.10 2.70
C ASN A 1187 -31.49 35.55 2.87
N LEU A 1188 -30.51 34.63 2.80
CA LEU A 1188 -29.08 34.98 2.82
C LEU A 1188 -28.67 35.82 1.60
N ALA A 1189 -29.33 35.66 0.45
CA ALA A 1189 -28.99 36.39 -0.77
C ALA A 1189 -29.22 37.91 -0.67
N ARG A 1190 -30.12 38.38 0.22
CA ARG A 1190 -30.39 39.81 0.41
C ARG A 1190 -29.33 40.52 1.25
N ASN A 1191 -28.75 39.84 2.24
CA ASN A 1191 -27.73 40.43 3.12
C ASN A 1191 -26.34 40.55 2.43
N ALA A 1192 -26.17 39.98 1.24
CA ALA A 1192 -24.96 40.15 0.43
C ALA A 1192 -24.94 41.45 -0.42
N ILE A 1193 -26.01 42.27 -0.39
CA ILE A 1193 -26.21 43.41 -1.30
C ILE A 1193 -26.59 44.70 -0.53
N GLY A 1194 -26.34 44.79 0.78
CA GLY A 1194 -26.66 45.97 1.59
C GLY A 1194 -25.69 46.23 2.75
N GLY A 1195 -25.08 47.43 2.77
CA GLY A 1195 -24.04 47.83 3.74
C GLY A 1195 -22.65 47.32 3.35
N ASP A 1196 -21.66 48.12 2.94
CA ASP A 1196 -21.41 49.53 3.27
C ASP A 1196 -20.81 50.34 2.09
N GLU A 1197 -21.02 51.67 2.07
CA GLU A 1197 -20.64 52.55 0.96
C GLU A 1197 -19.16 53.00 1.00
N LYS A 1198 -18.19 52.14 0.66
CA LYS A 1198 -16.82 52.59 0.25
C LYS A 1198 -15.89 51.64 -0.54
N VAL A 1199 -16.35 50.50 -1.06
CA VAL A 1199 -15.47 49.62 -1.85
C VAL A 1199 -15.26 50.15 -3.28
N LYS A 1200 -13.99 50.35 -3.67
CA LYS A 1200 -13.59 50.96 -4.95
C LYS A 1200 -13.99 50.09 -6.15
N ARG A 1201 -14.39 50.75 -7.26
CA ARG A 1201 -14.86 50.11 -8.51
C ARG A 1201 -13.82 49.11 -9.09
N ARG A 1202 -14.05 47.80 -8.96
CA ARG A 1202 -13.54 46.79 -9.92
C ARG A 1202 -13.91 47.25 -11.34
N LYS A 1203 -12.99 47.15 -12.31
CA LYS A 1203 -13.33 47.32 -13.73
C LYS A 1203 -14.26 46.17 -14.14
N LYS A 1204 -15.58 46.40 -14.13
CA LYS A 1204 -16.54 45.47 -14.73
C LYS A 1204 -16.16 45.25 -16.19
N ARG A 1205 -16.04 43.99 -16.64
CA ARG A 1205 -16.10 43.65 -18.08
C ARG A 1205 -17.39 44.29 -18.63
N HIS A 1206 -17.26 45.22 -19.58
CA HIS A 1206 -18.36 46.11 -19.96
C HIS A 1206 -18.95 45.72 -21.31
N HIS A 1207 -19.82 44.71 -21.31
CA HIS A 1207 -20.72 44.39 -22.42
C HIS A 1207 -22.00 43.70 -21.90
N PRO A 1208 -23.04 43.47 -22.72
CA PRO A 1208 -24.41 43.66 -22.27
C PRO A 1208 -24.94 42.54 -21.36
N LYS A 1209 -25.80 42.92 -20.42
CA LYS A 1209 -26.63 41.98 -19.63
C LYS A 1209 -27.47 41.13 -20.59
N LYS A 1210 -27.18 39.84 -20.70
CA LYS A 1210 -28.13 38.85 -21.22
C LYS A 1210 -29.09 38.51 -20.08
N SER A 1211 -30.38 38.83 -20.24
CA SER A 1211 -31.47 38.33 -19.41
C SER A 1211 -32.29 37.33 -20.24
N CYS A 1212 -32.74 36.25 -19.63
CA CYS A 1212 -33.59 35.25 -20.28
C CYS A 1212 -35.06 35.71 -20.25
N HIS A 1213 -35.87 35.23 -21.20
CA HIS A 1213 -37.29 34.79 -21.06
C HIS A 1213 -38.01 34.86 -22.41
N ASP A 1214 -38.73 33.79 -22.77
CA ASP A 1214 -39.96 33.85 -23.58
C ASP A 1214 -40.78 32.55 -23.39
N ASN A 1215 -41.96 32.49 -24.01
CA ASN A 1215 -43.09 31.60 -23.73
C ASN A 1215 -42.95 30.17 -24.29
N GLY A 1216 -41.91 29.44 -23.89
CA GLY A 1216 -41.88 27.96 -23.98
C GLY A 1216 -41.61 27.34 -25.36
N GLU A 1217 -41.22 28.13 -26.37
CA GLU A 1217 -40.67 27.59 -27.61
C GLU A 1217 -39.22 27.14 -27.44
N ARG A 1218 -38.86 25.99 -28.02
CA ARG A 1218 -37.44 25.58 -28.18
C ARG A 1218 -36.80 26.39 -29.30
N ARG A 1219 -35.71 27.12 -29.00
CA ARG A 1219 -34.94 27.91 -29.99
C ARG A 1219 -33.46 27.57 -29.94
N LYS A 1220 -32.76 27.81 -31.05
CA LYS A 1220 -31.37 27.37 -31.27
C LYS A 1220 -30.37 28.40 -30.76
N SER A 1221 -29.14 27.94 -30.50
CA SER A 1221 -28.03 28.82 -30.10
C SER A 1221 -27.76 29.91 -31.16
N GLY A 1222 -27.87 31.18 -30.76
CA GLY A 1222 -27.58 32.35 -31.59
C GLY A 1222 -28.58 33.52 -31.48
N ASP A 1223 -29.82 33.25 -31.07
CA ASP A 1223 -30.90 34.25 -31.04
C ASP A 1223 -30.71 35.36 -29.99
N ARG A 1224 -31.25 36.56 -30.27
CA ARG A 1224 -31.21 37.74 -29.38
C ARG A 1224 -32.52 37.92 -28.62
N TRP A 1225 -32.41 38.29 -27.35
CA TRP A 1225 -33.52 38.45 -26.39
C TRP A 1225 -33.72 39.91 -26.00
N ASN A 1226 -34.94 40.33 -25.63
CA ASN A 1226 -35.20 41.70 -25.18
C ASN A 1226 -36.45 41.83 -24.27
N HIS A 1227 -36.30 42.47 -23.10
CA HIS A 1227 -37.36 42.93 -22.17
C HIS A 1227 -38.23 41.83 -21.49
N SER A 1228 -38.86 42.03 -20.32
CA SER A 1228 -38.73 43.11 -19.31
C SER A 1228 -39.13 42.74 -17.85
N ASN A 1229 -39.53 41.49 -17.52
CA ASN A 1229 -40.02 41.18 -16.16
C ASN A 1229 -39.82 39.72 -15.73
N ASP A 1230 -39.01 39.46 -14.69
CA ASP A 1230 -38.34 38.15 -14.52
C ASP A 1230 -39.08 37.10 -13.66
N MET A 1231 -40.26 37.43 -13.08
CA MET A 1231 -40.82 36.68 -11.93
C MET A 1231 -41.59 35.38 -12.23
N CYS A 1232 -41.89 35.05 -13.48
CA CYS A 1232 -42.84 33.97 -13.84
C CYS A 1232 -42.26 32.76 -14.57
N VAL A 1233 -40.93 32.66 -14.73
CA VAL A 1233 -40.29 31.63 -15.57
C VAL A 1233 -39.29 30.79 -14.77
N GLU A 1234 -39.12 29.55 -15.21
CA GLU A 1234 -38.18 28.54 -14.72
C GLU A 1234 -37.38 28.02 -15.93
N CYS A 1235 -36.05 28.07 -15.87
CA CYS A 1235 -35.21 27.54 -16.94
C CYS A 1235 -34.65 26.17 -16.56
N MET A 1236 -34.76 25.24 -17.50
CA MET A 1236 -34.29 23.86 -17.45
C MET A 1236 -33.14 23.68 -18.45
N CYS A 1237 -32.39 22.59 -18.29
CA CYS A 1237 -31.25 22.27 -19.14
C CYS A 1237 -31.15 20.76 -19.30
N GLU A 1238 -31.09 20.29 -20.55
CA GLU A 1238 -31.26 18.89 -20.94
C GLU A 1238 -30.38 18.61 -22.17
N ASP A 1239 -29.52 17.58 -22.10
CA ASP A 1239 -28.49 17.25 -23.11
C ASP A 1239 -27.67 18.47 -23.64
N GLY A 1240 -27.48 19.50 -22.81
CA GLY A 1240 -26.71 20.71 -23.13
C GLY A 1240 -27.50 21.83 -23.82
N GLU A 1241 -28.81 21.67 -24.04
CA GLU A 1241 -29.69 22.75 -24.49
C GLU A 1241 -30.43 23.39 -23.30
N VAL A 1242 -30.44 24.73 -23.24
CA VAL A 1242 -31.20 25.50 -22.24
C VAL A 1242 -32.58 25.85 -22.81
N TRP A 1243 -33.64 25.52 -22.08
CA TRP A 1243 -35.02 25.88 -22.43
C TRP A 1243 -35.78 26.33 -21.19
N CYS A 1244 -36.78 27.20 -21.34
CA CYS A 1244 -37.50 27.77 -20.20
C CYS A 1244 -39.01 27.58 -20.31
N LYS A 1245 -39.68 27.39 -19.16
CA LYS A 1245 -41.12 27.18 -19.02
C LYS A 1245 -41.72 28.19 -18.03
N THR A 1246 -42.99 28.52 -18.21
CA THR A 1246 -43.74 29.31 -17.23
C THR A 1246 -44.00 28.50 -15.97
N LYS A 1247 -43.70 29.07 -14.79
CA LYS A 1247 -43.97 28.47 -13.48
C LYS A 1247 -45.48 28.30 -13.28
N ASP A 1248 -45.91 27.16 -12.74
CA ASP A 1248 -47.33 26.80 -12.72
C ASP A 1248 -48.21 27.78 -11.93
N TYR A 1249 -47.70 28.42 -10.87
CA TYR A 1249 -48.45 29.45 -10.14
C TYR A 1249 -48.76 30.71 -10.98
N CYS A 1250 -48.00 30.99 -12.05
CA CYS A 1250 -48.30 32.08 -12.97
C CYS A 1250 -49.35 31.70 -14.03
N LYS A 1251 -49.54 30.41 -14.32
CA LYS A 1251 -50.54 29.93 -15.31
C LYS A 1251 -51.99 30.21 -14.88
N ASN A 1252 -52.23 30.38 -13.57
CA ASN A 1252 -53.56 30.62 -13.00
C ASN A 1252 -53.86 32.11 -12.67
N ARG A 1253 -53.00 33.06 -13.05
CA ARG A 1253 -53.19 34.48 -12.69
C ARG A 1253 -54.23 35.25 -13.52
N SER A 1254 -54.86 34.64 -14.52
CA SER A 1254 -55.91 35.25 -15.36
C SER A 1254 -57.32 35.21 -14.74
N LYS A 1255 -57.44 35.22 -13.40
CA LYS A 1255 -58.73 35.04 -12.68
C LYS A 1255 -59.00 35.93 -11.47
N PHE A 1256 -58.13 36.90 -11.20
CA PHE A 1256 -58.40 38.04 -10.31
C PHE A 1256 -57.75 39.29 -10.93
N ASP A 1257 -58.44 40.42 -10.82
CA ASP A 1257 -58.04 41.73 -11.39
C ASP A 1257 -56.73 42.29 -10.78
#